data_AF-A0A1Y6FRD4-F1
#
_entry.id   AF-A0A1Y6FRD4-F1
#
_cell.length_a   1.000
_cell.length_b   1.000
_cell.length_c   1.000
_cell.angle_alpha   90.00
_cell.angle_beta   90.00
_cell.angle_gamma   90.00
#
_symmetry.space_group_name_H-M   'P 1'
#
loop_
_entity.id
_entity.type
_entity.pdbx_description
1 polymer ?
#
loop_
_entity_poly.entity_id
_entity_poly.type
_entity_poly.pdbx_seq_one_letter_code
_entity_poly.pdbx_strand_id
1 'polypeptide(L)'
;MAKRVMATALLCSAALVLAGCNASKSGGTGGSLDDAEKASEALLKTGGNGDNWAGIGYGYDEQRFSPLTDINDKNVGELGIAWFADLEDARGQEATPVVVDGTLYVSHAWSKVDAWDATTGKKLWSFDPKVPGDRAVNACCDVVNRGVAVWGDKLFVGALDGRLIALDRKTGKELWSTQTFDPQKPYTITGAPRVVKDMVVIGSGGAEFGVRGYVTAYDADTGKERWRFYTAPNPEKKKDGAASDDIFASKGNATWSDQGEWKTSGGGGTVWDAIVYDKDLDQIYLGVGNGNPWNHGTRSNGEGDNWFLSSVVALDASTGKYKWHYQETPGESWDYTATQPIILAEQAVNGTPTKVLYHAPKNGFFFTIDRTTGKLIDAKPFVDGINWATGYDMTTGRPIENPDARFYKTGKPFIAIPGALGAHNWHPMSYNPATGLVYIPAQQIPQGYIQDMDELDRRKVLGFNIGASLTAGMLPDDKAAFRAAVAATTGRLVAFDPRTGKVAWGVDYPAAWNGGTMTTAGNLVFQGTSTGRFRAYAADTGKQLLDLDMQSGIVSAPSTFRVGGVQYVAFQTSKGGAFPLVAGVAGGVTRKVPNIPRLVVLKLGGTVQLPAPPATMTLAWNPPAQFGTPQQIASGKAHFGRYCQVCHGDSAIGNGFTPDLRVSGALTSADAWKGVILDGALKDRGMVSFAKVLTPADVEAIRAYVIDRSNWTKANLPDATAPVGR
;
A
#
# COMPACT_ATOMS: atom_id res chain seq x y z
N MET A 1 7.63 44.54 69.99
CA MET A 1 9.02 45.03 69.94
C MET A 1 9.41 45.16 68.48
N ALA A 2 9.37 46.38 67.93
CA ALA A 2 10.54 47.18 67.53
C ALA A 2 11.17 46.68 66.21
N LYS A 3 10.84 47.28 65.05
CA LYS A 3 11.51 48.44 64.36
C LYS A 3 12.85 48.02 63.72
N ARG A 4 13.29 48.42 62.51
CA ARG A 4 12.94 49.36 61.40
C ARG A 4 13.92 49.02 60.23
N VAL A 5 13.73 49.40 58.97
CA VAL A 5 14.05 50.70 58.30
C VAL A 5 13.59 50.55 56.82
N MET A 6 12.66 51.36 56.27
CA MET A 6 12.84 52.46 55.27
C MET A 6 13.73 52.10 54.05
N ALA A 7 13.40 52.37 52.78
CA ALA A 7 12.80 53.57 52.22
C ALA A 7 12.14 53.37 50.81
N THR A 8 11.10 54.17 50.62
CA THR A 8 10.51 54.86 49.45
C THR A 8 11.27 54.90 48.10
N ALA A 9 10.57 54.62 46.98
CA ALA A 9 10.31 55.59 45.89
C ALA A 9 9.33 55.02 44.83
N LEU A 10 8.41 55.89 44.40
CA LEU A 10 7.28 55.69 43.48
C LEU A 10 7.70 55.52 42.01
N LEU A 11 6.88 54.82 41.21
CA LEU A 11 6.05 55.48 40.18
C LEU A 11 4.99 54.53 39.58
N CYS A 12 3.73 54.98 39.71
CA CYS A 12 2.49 54.38 39.24
C CYS A 12 2.51 54.08 37.74
N SER A 13 1.78 53.08 37.24
CA SER A 13 0.38 53.18 36.77
C SER A 13 0.09 51.81 36.11
N ALA A 14 -1.08 51.18 36.02
CA ALA A 14 -2.45 51.43 36.40
C ALA A 14 -3.17 50.11 36.07
N ALA A 15 -3.89 49.49 37.01
CA ALA A 15 -4.74 48.34 36.71
C ALA A 15 -6.13 48.59 37.32
N LEU A 16 -7.14 48.69 36.47
CA LEU A 16 -8.52 48.51 36.88
C LEU A 16 -9.28 47.79 35.78
N VAL A 17 -9.73 46.62 36.18
CA VAL A 17 -10.52 45.64 35.45
C VAL A 17 -11.87 46.23 35.08
N LEU A 18 -12.23 46.13 33.81
CA LEU A 18 -13.61 46.18 33.34
C LEU A 18 -13.83 45.05 32.35
N ALA A 19 -14.85 44.24 32.63
CA ALA A 19 -15.33 43.16 31.81
C ALA A 19 -15.68 43.66 30.40
N GLY A 20 -15.15 42.97 29.39
CA GLY A 20 -15.53 43.13 27.99
C GLY A 20 -15.59 41.76 27.35
N CYS A 21 -16.78 41.40 26.87
CA CYS A 21 -17.04 40.23 26.04
C CYS A 21 -15.98 40.09 24.94
N ASN A 22 -15.21 39.01 24.93
CA ASN A 22 -14.58 38.56 23.70
C ASN A 22 -15.43 37.42 23.15
N ALA A 23 -16.42 37.85 22.38
CA ALA A 23 -17.13 37.02 21.43
C ALA A 23 -16.12 36.21 20.63
N SER A 24 -16.36 34.91 20.61
CA SER A 24 -16.02 33.98 19.54
C SER A 24 -15.90 34.69 18.19
N LYS A 25 -14.68 34.82 17.68
CA LYS A 25 -14.45 35.00 16.25
C LYS A 25 -14.70 33.66 15.55
N SER A 26 -15.98 33.32 15.43
CA SER A 26 -16.48 32.51 14.34
C SER A 26 -16.72 33.45 13.15
N GLY A 27 -15.77 33.49 12.22
CA GLY A 27 -15.84 34.29 11.01
C GLY A 27 -14.62 34.01 10.15
N GLY A 28 -14.83 33.39 8.99
CA GLY A 28 -13.78 32.74 8.20
C GLY A 28 -12.66 33.66 7.74
N THR A 29 -11.45 33.10 7.73
CA THR A 29 -10.34 33.43 6.81
C THR A 29 -9.43 32.21 6.81
N GLY A 30 -9.08 31.67 5.63
CA GLY A 30 -7.93 30.78 5.53
C GLY A 30 -6.72 31.56 6.03
N GLY A 31 -6.06 31.08 7.08
CA GLY A 31 -4.84 31.69 7.57
C GLY A 31 -3.81 31.75 6.45
N SER A 32 -3.14 32.89 6.27
CA SER A 32 -1.97 32.92 5.40
C SER A 32 -0.93 31.96 5.97
N LEU A 33 -0.39 31.08 5.13
CA LEU A 33 0.69 30.15 5.51
C LEU A 33 1.81 30.89 6.25
N ASP A 34 2.39 30.25 7.26
CA ASP A 34 3.62 30.75 7.88
C ASP A 34 4.83 30.56 6.96
N ASP A 35 6.00 31.06 7.35
CA ASP A 35 7.18 31.00 6.47
C ASP A 35 7.75 29.58 6.30
N ALA A 36 7.62 28.72 7.31
CA ALA A 36 8.04 27.32 7.21
C ALA A 36 7.09 26.52 6.30
N GLU A 37 5.80 26.81 6.40
CA GLU A 37 4.76 26.23 5.52
C GLU A 37 4.95 26.69 4.07
N LYS A 38 5.21 27.98 3.84
CA LYS A 38 5.57 28.49 2.50
C LYS A 38 6.81 27.80 1.95
N ALA A 39 7.83 27.56 2.77
CA ALA A 39 9.04 26.85 2.35
C ALA A 39 8.73 25.40 1.94
N SER A 40 7.90 24.71 2.74
CA SER A 40 7.44 23.36 2.41
C SER A 40 6.60 23.33 1.14
N GLU A 41 5.69 24.30 0.97
CA GLU A 41 4.88 24.44 -0.22
C GLU A 41 5.73 24.67 -1.48
N ALA A 42 6.69 25.58 -1.42
CA ALA A 42 7.60 25.87 -2.51
C ALA A 42 8.41 24.63 -2.92
N LEU A 43 8.88 23.88 -1.91
CA LEU A 43 9.62 22.64 -2.11
C LEU A 43 8.75 21.55 -2.74
N LEU A 44 7.53 21.30 -2.24
CA LEU A 44 6.62 20.31 -2.80
C LEU A 44 6.11 20.68 -4.20
N LYS A 45 5.92 21.97 -4.48
CA LYS A 45 5.49 22.45 -5.81
C LYS A 45 6.51 22.16 -6.91
N THR A 46 7.79 22.18 -6.59
CA THR A 46 8.87 22.09 -7.59
C THR A 46 9.73 20.84 -7.44
N GLY A 47 9.61 20.14 -6.32
CA GLY A 47 10.58 19.15 -5.84
C GLY A 47 11.91 19.75 -5.37
N GLY A 48 12.20 21.02 -5.69
CA GLY A 48 13.46 21.69 -5.39
C GLY A 48 14.59 21.30 -6.36
N ASN A 49 15.83 21.49 -5.90
CA ASN A 49 17.06 21.24 -6.66
C ASN A 49 17.70 19.86 -6.38
N GLY A 50 16.99 18.98 -5.67
CA GLY A 50 17.47 17.67 -5.24
C GLY A 50 18.19 17.64 -3.88
N ASP A 51 18.42 18.78 -3.23
CA ASP A 51 19.00 18.79 -1.86
C ASP A 51 18.08 18.09 -0.86
N ASN A 52 16.77 18.15 -1.11
CA ASN A 52 15.73 17.54 -0.31
C ASN A 52 14.91 16.54 -1.13
N TRP A 53 14.25 15.62 -0.44
CA TRP A 53 13.20 14.75 -0.96
C TRP A 53 11.98 14.90 -0.05
N ALA A 54 11.20 15.97 -0.22
CA ALA A 54 10.23 16.42 0.79
C ALA A 54 8.87 15.72 0.75
N GLY A 55 8.48 15.18 -0.41
CA GLY A 55 7.31 14.32 -0.55
C GLY A 55 7.73 12.90 -0.88
N ILE A 56 6.89 11.91 -0.57
CA ILE A 56 7.18 10.52 -0.95
C ILE A 56 7.35 10.36 -2.46
N GLY A 57 6.71 11.22 -3.26
CA GLY A 57 6.84 11.31 -4.72
C GLY A 57 7.87 12.33 -5.22
N TYR A 58 8.79 12.81 -4.37
CA TYR A 58 9.65 13.98 -4.57
C TYR A 58 8.89 15.31 -4.51
N GLY A 59 7.98 15.55 -5.46
CA GLY A 59 7.10 16.72 -5.52
C GLY A 59 5.63 16.34 -5.72
N TYR A 60 4.77 17.35 -5.92
CA TYR A 60 3.33 17.15 -6.12
C TYR A 60 2.97 16.39 -7.40
N ASP A 61 3.85 16.38 -8.40
CA ASP A 61 3.66 15.60 -9.63
C ASP A 61 3.94 14.10 -9.46
N GLU A 62 4.48 13.70 -8.31
CA GLU A 62 4.82 12.33 -7.94
C GLU A 62 5.71 11.59 -8.96
N GLN A 63 6.49 12.33 -9.77
CA GLN A 63 7.34 11.74 -10.81
C GLN A 63 8.47 10.86 -10.26
N ARG A 64 8.86 11.06 -8.99
CA ARG A 64 9.98 10.36 -8.34
C ARG A 64 11.28 10.47 -9.15
N PHE A 65 11.47 11.65 -9.74
CA PHE A 65 12.63 12.05 -10.50
C PHE A 65 13.45 13.06 -9.70
N SER A 66 14.73 12.76 -9.50
CA SER A 66 15.68 13.72 -8.94
C SER A 66 16.47 14.43 -10.05
N PRO A 67 16.65 15.75 -9.97
CA PRO A 67 17.50 16.50 -10.91
C PRO A 67 19.00 16.30 -10.65
N LEU A 68 19.40 15.57 -9.60
CA LEU A 68 20.80 15.38 -9.26
C LEU A 68 21.53 14.49 -10.29
N THR A 69 22.82 14.77 -10.45
CA THR A 69 23.71 14.08 -11.42
C THR A 69 25.04 13.63 -10.81
N ASP A 70 25.31 13.91 -9.53
CA ASP A 70 26.58 13.54 -8.88
C ASP A 70 26.80 12.02 -8.94
N ILE A 71 25.73 11.24 -8.68
CA ILE A 71 25.64 9.82 -9.01
C ILE A 71 25.02 9.71 -10.41
N ASN A 72 25.72 9.04 -11.33
CA ASN A 72 25.31 8.88 -12.72
C ASN A 72 25.77 7.53 -13.30
N ASP A 73 25.36 7.27 -14.53
CA ASP A 73 25.67 6.04 -15.28
C ASP A 73 27.17 5.72 -15.47
N LYS A 74 28.08 6.66 -15.20
CA LYS A 74 29.54 6.45 -15.28
C LYS A 74 30.16 6.05 -13.94
N ASN A 75 29.58 6.42 -12.82
CA ASN A 75 30.17 6.24 -11.49
C ASN A 75 29.29 5.47 -10.49
N VAL A 76 28.06 5.11 -10.84
CA VAL A 76 27.14 4.38 -9.94
C VAL A 76 27.71 3.04 -9.44
N GLY A 77 28.67 2.45 -10.16
CA GLY A 77 29.39 1.25 -9.71
C GLY A 77 30.24 1.45 -8.46
N GLU A 78 30.53 2.70 -8.07
CA GLU A 78 31.27 3.06 -6.85
C GLU A 78 30.34 3.29 -5.64
N LEU A 79 29.03 3.08 -5.82
CA LEU A 79 28.06 3.26 -4.76
C LEU A 79 28.19 2.17 -3.69
N GLY A 80 28.25 2.58 -2.43
CA GLY A 80 28.32 1.67 -1.28
C GLY A 80 27.62 2.25 -0.06
N ILE A 81 27.53 1.47 1.02
CA ILE A 81 26.78 1.85 2.21
C ILE A 81 27.53 2.96 2.97
N ALA A 82 26.84 4.08 3.19
CA ALA A 82 27.29 5.17 4.04
C ALA A 82 27.04 4.83 5.51
N TRP A 83 25.81 4.38 5.82
CA TRP A 83 25.37 3.90 7.12
C TRP A 83 24.08 3.09 6.97
N PHE A 84 23.72 2.33 7.99
CA PHE A 84 22.44 1.64 8.08
C PHE A 84 21.95 1.62 9.54
N ALA A 85 20.65 1.34 9.73
CA ALA A 85 20.06 1.09 11.04
C ALA A 85 19.08 -0.09 10.95
N ASP A 86 19.12 -1.00 11.92
CA ASP A 86 18.14 -2.08 12.03
C ASP A 86 16.79 -1.53 12.55
N LEU A 87 15.68 -2.04 12.02
CA LEU A 87 14.32 -1.71 12.46
C LEU A 87 13.75 -2.90 13.24
N GLU A 88 13.07 -2.62 14.35
CA GLU A 88 12.70 -3.64 15.35
C GLU A 88 11.69 -4.69 14.86
N ASP A 89 10.77 -4.28 13.99
CA ASP A 89 9.63 -5.09 13.59
C ASP A 89 9.91 -5.84 12.29
N ALA A 90 10.08 -7.16 12.39
CA ALA A 90 10.17 -8.11 11.27
C ALA A 90 8.85 -8.26 10.51
N ARG A 91 8.32 -7.16 9.99
CA ARG A 91 7.17 -7.02 9.10
C ARG A 91 7.57 -6.20 7.87
N GLY A 92 6.63 -5.86 7.00
CA GLY A 92 6.90 -5.09 5.81
C GLY A 92 7.24 -3.62 6.08
N GLN A 93 8.18 -3.13 5.29
CA GLN A 93 8.69 -1.78 5.27
C GLN A 93 8.46 -1.22 3.87
N GLU A 94 7.41 -0.40 3.73
CA GLU A 94 6.91 0.10 2.45
C GLU A 94 7.20 1.59 2.24
N ALA A 95 7.81 2.27 3.22
CA ALA A 95 7.93 3.72 3.21
C ALA A 95 9.02 4.21 2.26
N THR A 96 8.68 5.25 1.49
CA THR A 96 9.72 6.06 0.83
C THR A 96 10.28 7.03 1.88
N PRO A 97 11.60 7.03 2.18
CA PRO A 97 12.17 8.00 3.10
C PRO A 97 11.96 9.44 2.61
N VAL A 98 11.65 10.35 3.53
CA VAL A 98 11.50 11.78 3.26
C VAL A 98 12.67 12.51 3.91
N VAL A 99 13.37 13.37 3.17
CA VAL A 99 14.56 14.07 3.66
C VAL A 99 14.38 15.56 3.47
N VAL A 100 14.45 16.31 4.57
CA VAL A 100 14.34 17.77 4.57
C VAL A 100 15.36 18.35 5.55
N ASP A 101 16.15 19.31 5.07
CA ASP A 101 17.17 20.05 5.86
C ASP A 101 18.16 19.12 6.58
N GLY A 102 18.61 18.06 5.88
CA GLY A 102 19.56 17.08 6.42
C GLY A 102 18.98 16.10 7.45
N THR A 103 17.66 16.13 7.69
CA THR A 103 16.97 15.15 8.53
C THR A 103 16.16 14.19 7.67
N LEU A 104 16.35 12.88 7.90
CA LEU A 104 15.61 11.80 7.26
C LEU A 104 14.49 11.33 8.19
N TYR A 105 13.25 11.36 7.69
CA TYR A 105 12.05 10.84 8.32
C TYR A 105 11.59 9.59 7.59
N VAL A 106 11.29 8.53 8.35
CA VAL A 106 10.78 7.29 7.76
C VAL A 106 9.80 6.63 8.71
N SER A 107 8.67 6.17 8.18
CA SER A 107 7.76 5.30 8.92
C SER A 107 8.13 3.83 8.70
N HIS A 108 7.69 2.98 9.61
CA HIS A 108 7.88 1.55 9.52
C HIS A 108 6.66 0.79 10.05
N ALA A 109 6.73 -0.54 10.05
CA ALA A 109 5.66 -1.42 10.52
C ALA A 109 5.01 -0.94 11.83
N TRP A 110 3.69 -1.16 11.94
CA TRP A 110 2.83 -0.64 13.01
C TRP A 110 2.69 0.88 13.05
N SER A 111 3.02 1.56 11.95
CA SER A 111 2.91 3.02 11.79
C SER A 111 3.81 3.82 12.74
N LYS A 112 4.87 3.20 13.24
CA LYS A 112 5.95 3.88 13.95
C LYS A 112 6.70 4.81 13.01
N VAL A 113 7.33 5.86 13.55
CA VAL A 113 8.08 6.86 12.79
C VAL A 113 9.40 7.17 13.49
N ASP A 114 10.48 7.16 12.74
CA ASP A 114 11.81 7.55 13.22
C ASP A 114 12.34 8.75 12.43
N ALA A 115 13.12 9.60 13.11
CA ALA A 115 13.92 10.64 12.49
C ALA A 115 15.42 10.43 12.75
N TRP A 116 16.23 10.71 11.74
CA TRP A 116 17.66 10.45 11.72
C TRP A 116 18.40 11.64 11.13
N ASP A 117 19.60 11.91 11.61
CA ASP A 117 20.56 12.70 10.84
C ASP A 117 20.90 11.93 9.56
N ALA A 118 20.60 12.54 8.41
CA ALA A 118 20.65 11.86 7.12
C ALA A 118 22.08 11.49 6.69
N THR A 119 23.11 12.10 7.29
CA THR A 119 24.51 11.89 6.92
C THR A 119 25.24 10.92 7.84
N THR A 120 24.93 10.95 9.14
CA THR A 120 25.63 10.19 10.17
C THR A 120 24.86 8.94 10.62
N GLY A 121 23.56 8.86 10.34
CA GLY A 121 22.71 7.78 10.85
C GLY A 121 22.44 7.89 12.35
N LYS A 122 22.70 9.05 12.98
CA LYS A 122 22.34 9.28 14.38
C LYS A 122 20.82 9.42 14.50
N LYS A 123 20.19 8.53 15.27
CA LYS A 123 18.77 8.64 15.63
C LYS A 123 18.53 9.95 16.41
N LEU A 124 17.58 10.76 15.93
CA LEU A 124 17.19 12.03 16.56
C LEU A 124 16.02 11.81 17.51
N TRP A 125 14.98 11.10 17.05
CA TRP A 125 13.81 10.73 17.85
C TRP A 125 13.08 9.53 17.22
N SER A 126 12.22 8.90 18.02
CA SER A 126 11.29 7.83 17.62
C SER A 126 9.89 8.13 18.15
N PHE A 127 8.87 7.78 17.38
CA PHE A 127 7.46 7.87 17.74
C PHE A 127 6.77 6.52 17.50
N ASP A 128 6.10 6.00 18.52
CA ASP A 128 5.27 4.80 18.44
C ASP A 128 3.82 5.18 18.75
N PRO A 129 2.88 5.08 17.78
CA PRO A 129 1.47 5.34 18.03
C PRO A 129 0.82 4.31 18.96
N LYS A 130 1.47 3.18 19.24
CA LYS A 130 0.99 2.06 20.05
C LYS A 130 -0.27 1.41 19.48
N VAL A 131 -0.23 1.13 18.17
CA VAL A 131 -1.32 0.39 17.51
C VAL A 131 -1.53 -0.95 18.24
N PRO A 132 -2.77 -1.27 18.66
CA PRO A 132 -3.05 -2.56 19.28
C PRO A 132 -2.72 -3.73 18.34
N GLY A 133 -2.09 -4.78 18.88
CA GLY A 133 -1.68 -5.94 18.10
C GLY A 133 -2.86 -6.62 17.37
N ASP A 134 -4.03 -6.67 18.02
CA ASP A 134 -5.26 -7.23 17.45
C ASP A 134 -5.78 -6.47 16.22
N ARG A 135 -5.26 -5.26 15.93
CA ARG A 135 -5.61 -4.53 14.72
C ARG A 135 -5.15 -5.25 13.46
N ALA A 136 -4.11 -6.07 13.54
CA ALA A 136 -3.54 -6.80 12.40
C ALA A 136 -4.57 -7.66 11.66
N VAL A 137 -5.61 -8.19 12.33
CA VAL A 137 -6.63 -9.00 11.67
C VAL A 137 -7.50 -8.20 10.68
N ASN A 138 -7.54 -6.87 10.82
CA ASN A 138 -8.25 -5.97 9.91
C ASN A 138 -7.33 -5.43 8.79
N ALA A 139 -6.06 -5.83 8.76
CA ALA A 139 -5.12 -5.48 7.71
C ALA A 139 -5.03 -6.65 6.72
N CYS A 140 -5.56 -6.46 5.51
CA CYS A 140 -5.55 -7.49 4.46
C CYS A 140 -4.14 -7.94 4.08
N CYS A 141 -3.17 -7.05 4.26
CA CYS A 141 -2.02 -6.95 3.40
C CYS A 141 -0.76 -6.57 4.18
N ASP A 142 -0.61 -7.09 5.40
CA ASP A 142 0.46 -6.78 6.36
C ASP A 142 0.24 -5.47 7.16
N VAL A 143 1.02 -5.27 8.24
CA VAL A 143 0.92 -4.11 9.17
C VAL A 143 1.82 -2.96 8.74
N VAL A 144 1.71 -2.59 7.47
CA VAL A 144 2.63 -1.71 6.74
C VAL A 144 2.27 -0.23 6.86
N ASN A 145 3.22 0.63 6.49
CA ASN A 145 3.01 2.06 6.30
C ASN A 145 3.90 2.57 5.14
N ARG A 146 3.36 3.44 4.27
CA ARG A 146 4.02 3.90 3.03
C ARG A 146 4.74 5.25 3.14
N GLY A 147 4.70 5.88 4.31
CA GLY A 147 5.47 7.09 4.56
C GLY A 147 4.72 8.15 5.35
N VAL A 148 5.36 9.30 5.39
CA VAL A 148 4.95 10.48 6.15
C VAL A 148 4.85 11.70 5.21
N ALA A 149 4.14 12.73 5.63
CA ALA A 149 4.11 14.01 4.92
C ALA A 149 4.70 15.13 5.77
N VAL A 150 5.48 16.03 5.16
CA VAL A 150 6.06 17.20 5.82
C VAL A 150 5.24 18.45 5.48
N TRP A 151 5.02 19.31 6.48
CA TRP A 151 4.49 20.66 6.28
C TRP A 151 4.95 21.61 7.39
N GLY A 152 5.73 22.62 7.01
CA GLY A 152 6.34 23.54 7.97
C GLY A 152 7.17 22.80 9.02
N ASP A 153 6.86 23.04 10.28
CA ASP A 153 7.48 22.35 11.42
C ASP A 153 6.76 21.03 11.82
N LYS A 154 5.85 20.51 10.98
CA LYS A 154 5.03 19.33 11.27
C LYS A 154 5.36 18.14 10.37
N LEU A 155 5.11 16.95 10.90
CA LEU A 155 5.14 15.68 10.18
C LEU A 155 3.80 14.95 10.40
N PHE A 156 3.21 14.38 9.35
CA PHE A 156 1.94 13.66 9.45
C PHE A 156 2.09 12.18 9.10
N VAL A 157 1.41 11.32 9.87
CA VAL A 157 1.35 9.88 9.66
C VAL A 157 -0.07 9.37 9.84
N GLY A 158 -0.49 8.44 8.97
CA GLY A 158 -1.71 7.66 9.15
C GLY A 158 -1.41 6.36 9.89
N ALA A 159 -1.97 6.18 11.08
CA ALA A 159 -1.81 4.97 11.88
C ALA A 159 -2.79 3.87 11.46
N LEU A 160 -2.34 2.61 11.54
CA LEU A 160 -3.10 1.42 11.11
C LEU A 160 -4.49 1.30 11.77
N ASP A 161 -4.65 1.83 12.99
CA ASP A 161 -5.92 1.85 13.74
C ASP A 161 -6.86 3.02 13.39
N GLY A 162 -6.47 3.86 12.43
CA GLY A 162 -7.33 4.91 11.87
C GLY A 162 -7.06 6.30 12.36
N ARG A 163 -6.05 6.51 13.21
CA ARG A 163 -5.65 7.86 13.61
C ARG A 163 -4.84 8.53 12.51
N LEU A 164 -5.18 9.78 12.17
CA LEU A 164 -4.27 10.70 11.51
C LEU A 164 -3.56 11.50 12.61
N ILE A 165 -2.24 11.52 12.60
CA ILE A 165 -1.43 12.08 13.69
C ILE A 165 -0.49 13.12 13.13
N ALA A 166 -0.42 14.29 13.77
CA ALA A 166 0.59 15.31 13.53
C ALA A 166 1.65 15.28 14.62
N LEU A 167 2.91 15.33 14.22
CA LEU A 167 4.07 15.35 15.08
C LEU A 167 4.85 16.65 14.87
N ASP A 168 5.45 17.18 15.92
CA ASP A 168 6.50 18.17 15.81
C ASP A 168 7.71 17.51 15.12
N ARG A 169 8.11 18.07 13.98
CA ARG A 169 9.14 17.48 13.11
C ARG A 169 10.51 17.38 13.80
N LYS A 170 10.82 18.29 14.74
CA LYS A 170 12.13 18.35 15.42
C LYS A 170 12.23 17.40 16.61
N THR A 171 11.10 17.14 17.28
CA THR A 171 11.08 16.41 18.57
C THR A 171 10.31 15.10 18.53
N GLY A 172 9.51 14.85 17.49
CA GLY A 172 8.63 13.68 17.38
C GLY A 172 7.43 13.70 18.33
N LYS A 173 7.17 14.81 19.03
CA LYS A 173 6.04 14.95 19.96
C LYS A 173 4.73 15.08 19.20
N GLU A 174 3.71 14.35 19.63
CA GLU A 174 2.35 14.50 19.11
C GLU A 174 1.82 15.92 19.37
N LEU A 175 1.37 16.57 18.30
CA LEU A 175 0.70 17.87 18.31
C LEU A 175 -0.82 17.71 18.38
N TRP A 176 -1.34 16.79 17.56
CA TRP A 176 -2.75 16.38 17.56
C TRP A 176 -2.91 14.98 16.96
N SER A 177 -4.04 14.33 17.28
CA SER A 177 -4.45 13.05 16.69
C SER A 177 -5.96 13.03 16.46
N THR A 178 -6.39 12.64 15.26
CA THR A 178 -7.81 12.55 14.85
C THR A 178 -8.16 11.13 14.42
N GLN A 179 -9.20 10.55 15.03
CA GLN A 179 -9.73 9.25 14.61
C GLN A 179 -10.60 9.41 13.34
N THR A 180 -10.17 8.82 12.23
CA THR A 180 -10.78 9.04 10.89
C THR A 180 -12.00 8.16 10.59
N PHE A 181 -12.10 7.01 11.29
CA PHE A 181 -13.21 6.05 11.22
C PHE A 181 -13.55 5.44 12.58
N ASP A 182 -14.74 4.84 12.66
CA ASP A 182 -15.13 3.95 13.77
C ASP A 182 -14.16 2.76 13.91
N PRO A 183 -13.40 2.66 15.02
CA PRO A 183 -12.41 1.59 15.23
C PRO A 183 -13.00 0.18 15.26
N GLN A 184 -14.32 0.04 15.49
CA GLN A 184 -14.99 -1.26 15.46
C GLN A 184 -15.16 -1.82 14.05
N LYS A 185 -15.02 -0.97 13.02
CA LYS A 185 -15.07 -1.38 11.62
C LYS A 185 -13.68 -1.81 11.13
N PRO A 186 -13.61 -2.73 10.14
CA PRO A 186 -12.35 -3.29 9.65
C PRO A 186 -11.63 -2.36 8.66
N TYR A 187 -11.59 -1.06 8.94
CA TYR A 187 -10.78 -0.10 8.18
C TYR A 187 -9.30 -0.15 8.62
N THR A 188 -8.38 0.27 7.78
CA THR A 188 -6.99 0.53 8.19
C THR A 188 -6.44 1.74 7.46
N ILE A 189 -5.33 2.32 7.92
CA ILE A 189 -4.55 3.29 7.13
C ILE A 189 -3.16 2.73 6.90
N THR A 190 -2.76 2.65 5.64
CA THR A 190 -1.44 2.15 5.21
C THR A 190 -0.72 3.15 4.29
N GLY A 191 -1.46 3.89 3.46
CA GLY A 191 -0.92 4.93 2.59
C GLY A 191 -0.35 6.13 3.35
N ALA A 192 0.53 6.87 2.68
CA ALA A 192 1.06 8.13 3.21
C ALA A 192 0.03 9.27 3.01
N PRO A 193 -0.17 10.16 4.00
CA PRO A 193 -0.97 11.36 3.81
C PRO A 193 -0.34 12.28 2.76
N ARG A 194 -1.14 13.12 2.11
CA ARG A 194 -0.64 14.24 1.29
C ARG A 194 -1.08 15.55 1.90
N VAL A 195 -0.19 16.52 1.93
CA VAL A 195 -0.54 17.88 2.33
C VAL A 195 -0.87 18.67 1.08
N VAL A 196 -2.02 19.33 1.08
CA VAL A 196 -2.54 20.13 -0.02
C VAL A 196 -2.94 21.48 0.55
N LYS A 197 -2.17 22.51 0.22
CA LYS A 197 -2.29 23.83 0.88
C LYS A 197 -2.17 23.64 2.40
N ASP A 198 -3.11 24.15 3.17
CA ASP A 198 -3.19 24.06 4.63
C ASP A 198 -3.96 22.83 5.13
N MET A 199 -4.08 21.76 4.31
CA MET A 199 -4.85 20.56 4.65
C MET A 199 -4.05 19.28 4.49
N VAL A 200 -4.31 18.30 5.34
CA VAL A 200 -3.78 16.93 5.25
C VAL A 200 -4.88 16.01 4.75
N VAL A 201 -4.64 15.34 3.64
CA VAL A 201 -5.59 14.46 2.96
C VAL A 201 -5.16 13.01 3.14
N ILE A 202 -6.09 12.17 3.62
CA ILE A 202 -5.84 10.75 3.86
C ILE A 202 -7.11 9.93 3.58
N GLY A 203 -6.92 8.73 3.03
CA GLY A 203 -7.98 7.74 2.85
C GLY A 203 -7.83 6.57 3.83
N SER A 204 -8.28 5.38 3.40
CA SER A 204 -8.25 4.16 4.21
C SER A 204 -8.26 2.92 3.31
N GLY A 205 -7.87 1.77 3.85
CA GLY A 205 -8.07 0.43 3.28
C GLY A 205 -9.15 -0.35 4.04
N GLY A 206 -9.44 -1.58 3.57
CA GLY A 206 -10.41 -2.50 4.21
C GLY A 206 -11.46 -3.08 3.26
N ALA A 207 -11.35 -2.85 1.95
CA ALA A 207 -12.30 -3.36 0.96
C ALA A 207 -12.43 -4.89 1.02
N GLU A 208 -11.41 -5.63 1.42
CA GLU A 208 -11.46 -7.10 1.52
C GLU A 208 -12.42 -7.60 2.61
N PHE A 209 -12.72 -6.77 3.61
CA PHE A 209 -13.56 -7.14 4.75
C PHE A 209 -15.00 -6.63 4.63
N GLY A 210 -15.22 -5.59 3.81
CA GLY A 210 -16.50 -4.90 3.67
C GLY A 210 -16.51 -3.59 4.43
N VAL A 211 -16.10 -2.54 3.72
CA VAL A 211 -16.19 -1.16 4.17
C VAL A 211 -16.65 -0.24 3.03
N ARG A 212 -17.08 0.98 3.38
CA ARG A 212 -17.41 2.04 2.41
C ARG A 212 -16.21 2.97 2.23
N GLY A 213 -15.70 3.09 1.01
CA GLY A 213 -14.56 3.93 0.69
C GLY A 213 -14.85 5.42 0.82
N TYR A 214 -13.85 6.16 1.27
CA TYR A 214 -13.84 7.63 1.30
C TYR A 214 -12.41 8.16 1.39
N VAL A 215 -12.26 9.46 1.14
CA VAL A 215 -11.09 10.26 1.49
C VAL A 215 -11.55 11.47 2.31
N THR A 216 -10.70 11.94 3.23
CA THR A 216 -11.01 13.10 4.08
C THR A 216 -9.84 14.07 4.09
N ALA A 217 -10.13 15.37 4.02
CA ALA A 217 -9.17 16.42 4.27
C ALA A 217 -9.36 16.99 5.67
N TYR A 218 -8.25 17.17 6.38
CA TYR A 218 -8.20 17.74 7.71
C TYR A 218 -7.36 19.01 7.69
N ASP A 219 -7.71 19.98 8.52
CA ASP A 219 -6.89 21.15 8.78
C ASP A 219 -5.52 20.74 9.34
N ALA A 220 -4.43 21.22 8.74
CA ALA A 220 -3.07 20.77 9.08
C ALA A 220 -2.63 21.17 10.50
N ASP A 221 -3.16 22.26 11.04
CA ASP A 221 -2.81 22.77 12.36
C ASP A 221 -3.62 22.13 13.48
N THR A 222 -4.90 21.85 13.22
CA THR A 222 -5.85 21.48 14.27
C THR A 222 -6.38 20.05 14.15
N GLY A 223 -6.16 19.38 13.02
CA GLY A 223 -6.68 18.04 12.75
C GLY A 223 -8.19 17.98 12.56
N LYS A 224 -8.87 19.13 12.41
CA LYS A 224 -10.33 19.19 12.21
C LYS A 224 -10.70 18.85 10.77
N GLU A 225 -11.72 18.01 10.59
CA GLU A 225 -12.25 17.67 9.27
C GLU A 225 -12.73 18.94 8.53
N ARG A 226 -12.27 19.11 7.30
CA ARG A 226 -12.68 20.19 6.39
C ARG A 226 -13.73 19.71 5.40
N TRP A 227 -13.47 18.57 4.77
CA TRP A 227 -14.40 17.92 3.85
C TRP A 227 -14.11 16.43 3.76
N ARG A 228 -15.12 15.67 3.36
CA ARG A 228 -15.04 14.23 3.07
C ARG A 228 -15.68 13.94 1.71
N PHE A 229 -15.10 13.01 0.97
CA PHE A 229 -15.66 12.51 -0.29
C PHE A 229 -15.77 10.99 -0.21
N TYR A 230 -16.99 10.45 -0.25
CA TYR A 230 -17.20 9.01 -0.38
C TYR A 230 -17.00 8.57 -1.84
N THR A 231 -16.47 7.36 -2.03
CA THR A 231 -16.22 6.76 -3.34
C THR A 231 -17.19 5.64 -3.68
N ALA A 232 -18.05 5.26 -2.73
CA ALA A 232 -19.18 4.36 -2.90
C ALA A 232 -20.45 4.99 -2.30
N PRO A 233 -21.65 4.64 -2.84
CA PRO A 233 -22.90 5.26 -2.42
C PRO A 233 -23.24 4.93 -0.98
N ASN A 234 -24.05 5.79 -0.37
CA ASN A 234 -24.72 5.45 0.87
C ASN A 234 -25.62 4.22 0.63
N PRO A 235 -25.67 3.22 1.53
CA PRO A 235 -26.56 2.05 1.41
C PRO A 235 -28.04 2.37 1.12
N GLU A 236 -28.51 3.51 1.61
CA GLU A 236 -29.88 3.99 1.42
C GLU A 236 -30.00 5.00 0.26
N LYS A 237 -28.91 5.25 -0.47
CA LYS A 237 -28.79 6.26 -1.55
C LYS A 237 -29.17 7.68 -1.12
N LYS A 238 -29.07 7.98 0.18
CA LYS A 238 -29.32 9.30 0.78
C LYS A 238 -28.05 10.13 0.87
N LYS A 239 -28.23 11.46 0.93
CA LYS A 239 -27.17 12.42 1.25
C LYS A 239 -26.68 12.21 2.69
N ASP A 240 -25.38 12.32 2.91
CA ASP A 240 -24.73 12.17 4.22
C ASP A 240 -23.85 13.36 4.63
N GLY A 241 -24.00 14.51 3.95
CA GLY A 241 -23.31 15.75 4.26
C GLY A 241 -21.89 15.81 3.70
N ALA A 242 -21.51 14.87 2.84
CA ALA A 242 -20.20 14.81 2.21
C ALA A 242 -20.14 15.58 0.88
N ALA A 243 -18.93 15.95 0.46
CA ALA A 243 -18.67 16.61 -0.83
C ALA A 243 -19.07 15.74 -2.05
N SER A 244 -19.28 14.44 -1.83
CA SER A 244 -19.74 13.47 -2.83
C SER A 244 -21.27 13.45 -3.03
N ASP A 245 -22.05 14.11 -2.18
CA ASP A 245 -23.52 14.00 -2.16
C ASP A 245 -24.17 14.34 -3.52
N ASP A 246 -23.76 15.45 -4.12
CA ASP A 246 -24.38 15.94 -5.34
C ASP A 246 -24.10 15.05 -6.55
N ILE A 247 -22.88 14.48 -6.63
CA ILE A 247 -22.55 13.57 -7.74
C ILE A 247 -23.23 12.20 -7.59
N PHE A 248 -23.36 11.69 -6.36
CA PHE A 248 -24.14 10.46 -6.13
C PHE A 248 -25.63 10.67 -6.39
N ALA A 249 -26.22 11.76 -5.90
CA ALA A 249 -27.62 12.07 -6.13
C ALA A 249 -27.96 12.26 -7.61
N SER A 250 -27.07 12.87 -8.39
CA SER A 250 -27.32 13.15 -9.81
C SER A 250 -27.01 12.00 -10.76
N LYS A 251 -25.94 11.22 -10.49
CA LYS A 251 -25.46 10.18 -11.43
C LYS A 251 -24.98 8.91 -10.74
N GLY A 252 -24.18 9.03 -9.68
CA GLY A 252 -23.48 7.89 -9.06
C GLY A 252 -24.42 6.80 -8.56
N ASN A 253 -25.52 7.17 -7.88
CA ASN A 253 -26.49 6.21 -7.33
C ASN A 253 -27.17 5.34 -8.39
N ALA A 254 -27.31 5.83 -9.63
CA ALA A 254 -27.93 5.08 -10.73
C ALA A 254 -27.01 3.98 -11.28
N THR A 255 -25.72 4.01 -10.96
CA THR A 255 -24.73 3.01 -11.41
C THR A 255 -24.61 1.80 -10.49
N TRP A 256 -25.43 1.74 -9.44
CA TRP A 256 -25.50 0.63 -8.48
C TRP A 256 -26.92 0.08 -8.44
N SER A 257 -27.04 -1.24 -8.39
CA SER A 257 -28.33 -1.91 -8.25
C SER A 257 -29.03 -1.47 -6.95
N ASP A 258 -30.36 -1.48 -6.93
CA ASP A 258 -31.13 -1.24 -5.70
C ASP A 258 -31.06 -2.40 -4.70
N GLN A 259 -30.48 -3.53 -5.14
CA GLN A 259 -30.25 -4.75 -4.38
C GLN A 259 -28.77 -5.14 -4.42
N GLY A 260 -28.39 -6.18 -3.66
CA GLY A 260 -27.03 -6.71 -3.60
C GLY A 260 -26.33 -6.42 -2.27
N GLU A 261 -25.20 -7.10 -2.06
CA GLU A 261 -24.50 -7.06 -0.78
C GLU A 261 -23.84 -5.69 -0.50
N TRP A 262 -23.61 -4.85 -1.52
CA TRP A 262 -23.02 -3.52 -1.38
C TRP A 262 -23.71 -2.67 -0.29
N LYS A 263 -25.02 -2.83 -0.11
CA LYS A 263 -25.83 -2.12 0.90
C LYS A 263 -25.46 -2.49 2.34
N THR A 264 -24.84 -3.65 2.54
CA THR A 264 -24.37 -4.12 3.86
C THR A 264 -22.85 -4.10 3.97
N SER A 265 -22.12 -4.30 2.87
CA SER A 265 -20.64 -4.19 2.85
C SER A 265 -20.14 -2.76 2.85
N GLY A 266 -20.93 -1.82 2.35
CA GLY A 266 -20.45 -0.48 2.04
C GLY A 266 -19.87 -0.37 0.63
N GLY A 267 -19.83 -1.45 -0.15
CA GLY A 267 -19.52 -1.42 -1.59
C GLY A 267 -18.04 -1.35 -1.95
N GLY A 268 -17.11 -1.09 -1.02
CA GLY A 268 -15.68 -0.97 -1.29
C GLY A 268 -15.28 0.45 -1.74
N GLY A 269 -14.34 0.56 -2.67
CA GLY A 269 -13.86 1.83 -3.23
C GLY A 269 -12.82 2.54 -2.35
N THR A 270 -12.12 1.82 -1.49
CA THR A 270 -11.14 2.40 -0.57
C THR A 270 -10.01 3.14 -1.29
N VAL A 271 -9.65 4.33 -0.82
CA VAL A 271 -8.53 5.15 -1.33
C VAL A 271 -7.32 4.92 -0.42
N TRP A 272 -6.61 3.80 -0.63
CA TRP A 272 -5.60 3.32 0.33
C TRP A 272 -4.16 3.71 -0.01
N ASP A 273 -3.91 4.35 -1.16
CA ASP A 273 -2.56 4.75 -1.59
C ASP A 273 -2.53 6.08 -2.38
N ALA A 274 -2.79 6.10 -3.68
CA ALA A 274 -2.61 7.30 -4.51
C ALA A 274 -3.61 8.42 -4.20
N ILE A 275 -3.06 9.55 -3.74
CA ILE A 275 -3.70 10.86 -3.60
C ILE A 275 -2.68 11.87 -4.13
N VAL A 276 -2.98 12.55 -5.25
CA VAL A 276 -2.01 13.41 -5.94
C VAL A 276 -2.58 14.80 -6.13
N TYR A 277 -1.82 15.84 -5.83
CA TYR A 277 -2.26 17.23 -5.98
C TYR A 277 -1.71 17.85 -7.26
N ASP A 278 -2.59 18.34 -8.11
CA ASP A 278 -2.24 19.16 -9.25
C ASP A 278 -2.25 20.64 -8.87
N LYS A 279 -1.06 21.18 -8.62
CA LYS A 279 -0.89 22.61 -8.32
C LYS A 279 -1.28 23.54 -9.47
N ASP A 280 -1.24 23.08 -10.72
CA ASP A 280 -1.51 23.92 -11.90
C ASP A 280 -3.02 24.08 -12.13
N LEU A 281 -3.79 23.06 -11.77
CA LEU A 281 -5.23 22.98 -12.00
C LEU A 281 -6.06 23.07 -10.70
N ASP A 282 -5.37 23.21 -9.57
CA ASP A 282 -5.91 23.25 -8.22
C ASP A 282 -6.93 22.14 -7.96
N GLN A 283 -6.51 20.89 -8.17
CA GLN A 283 -7.34 19.71 -7.99
C GLN A 283 -6.55 18.53 -7.43
N ILE A 284 -7.26 17.61 -6.80
CA ILE A 284 -6.69 16.37 -6.25
C ILE A 284 -7.18 15.20 -7.11
N TYR A 285 -6.28 14.29 -7.44
CA TYR A 285 -6.60 12.99 -8.05
C TYR A 285 -6.57 11.91 -6.99
N LEU A 286 -7.63 11.12 -6.95
CA LEU A 286 -7.75 9.93 -6.12
C LEU A 286 -7.65 8.70 -7.00
N GLY A 287 -6.81 7.75 -6.61
CA GLY A 287 -6.91 6.38 -7.09
C GLY A 287 -7.92 5.60 -6.26
N VAL A 288 -8.99 5.08 -6.87
CA VAL A 288 -10.09 4.42 -6.15
C VAL A 288 -9.98 2.90 -6.23
N GLY A 289 -10.16 2.22 -5.10
CA GLY A 289 -10.02 0.78 -4.97
C GLY A 289 -11.11 -0.07 -5.63
N ASN A 290 -10.98 -1.38 -5.39
CA ASN A 290 -11.91 -2.45 -5.73
C ASN A 290 -13.21 -2.36 -4.91
N GLY A 291 -14.25 -3.04 -5.37
CA GLY A 291 -15.53 -3.19 -4.73
C GLY A 291 -15.56 -4.28 -3.68
N ASN A 292 -16.53 -4.19 -2.76
CA ASN A 292 -16.82 -5.26 -1.82
C ASN A 292 -18.29 -5.71 -1.88
N PRO A 293 -18.57 -7.02 -1.98
CA PRO A 293 -17.60 -8.08 -2.31
C PRO A 293 -16.97 -7.87 -3.70
N TRP A 294 -15.86 -8.54 -4.00
CA TRP A 294 -15.20 -8.44 -5.30
C TRP A 294 -16.14 -8.90 -6.42
N ASN A 295 -16.87 -9.99 -6.22
CA ASN A 295 -17.80 -10.53 -7.20
C ASN A 295 -18.95 -9.54 -7.49
N HIS A 296 -18.97 -8.94 -8.69
CA HIS A 296 -20.01 -8.00 -9.10
C HIS A 296 -21.42 -8.59 -9.09
N GLY A 297 -21.56 -9.89 -9.37
CA GLY A 297 -22.81 -10.64 -9.27
C GLY A 297 -23.39 -10.64 -7.85
N THR A 298 -22.55 -10.83 -6.83
CA THR A 298 -22.98 -10.76 -5.42
C THR A 298 -23.10 -9.31 -4.93
N ARG A 299 -22.17 -8.45 -5.35
CA ARG A 299 -22.09 -7.06 -4.90
C ARG A 299 -23.28 -6.25 -5.34
N SER A 300 -23.61 -6.27 -6.63
CA SER A 300 -24.59 -5.38 -7.28
C SER A 300 -25.46 -6.14 -8.29
N ASN A 301 -25.73 -7.43 -8.05
CA ASN A 301 -26.52 -8.29 -8.97
C ASN A 301 -26.01 -8.33 -10.42
N GLY A 302 -24.73 -8.02 -10.63
CA GLY A 302 -24.12 -7.91 -11.95
C GLY A 302 -24.57 -6.68 -12.76
N GLU A 303 -25.17 -5.68 -12.10
CA GLU A 303 -25.73 -4.47 -12.70
C GLU A 303 -24.90 -3.23 -12.38
N GLY A 304 -24.76 -2.40 -13.42
CA GLY A 304 -24.19 -1.06 -13.32
C GLY A 304 -22.65 -1.03 -13.28
N ASP A 305 -22.12 0.16 -13.47
CA ASP A 305 -20.67 0.41 -13.49
C ASP A 305 -20.08 0.52 -12.08
N ASN A 306 -20.93 0.68 -11.07
CA ASN A 306 -20.60 0.82 -9.65
C ASN A 306 -19.61 1.97 -9.39
N TRP A 307 -20.00 3.21 -9.71
CA TRP A 307 -19.14 4.38 -9.49
C TRP A 307 -18.84 4.60 -8.00
N PHE A 308 -17.60 4.85 -7.60
CA PHE A 308 -16.42 5.17 -8.41
C PHE A 308 -15.35 4.07 -8.38
N LEU A 309 -15.74 2.79 -8.25
CA LEU A 309 -14.78 1.69 -8.15
C LEU A 309 -13.78 1.68 -9.32
N SER A 310 -12.53 1.32 -9.04
CA SER A 310 -11.44 1.22 -10.03
C SER A 310 -11.35 2.43 -10.98
N SER A 311 -11.36 3.64 -10.40
CA SER A 311 -11.33 4.90 -11.15
C SER A 311 -10.22 5.83 -10.68
N VAL A 312 -9.78 6.72 -11.57
CA VAL A 312 -9.15 7.99 -11.20
C VAL A 312 -10.25 9.03 -11.05
N VAL A 313 -10.37 9.66 -9.87
CA VAL A 313 -11.37 10.70 -9.58
C VAL A 313 -10.68 12.03 -9.30
N ALA A 314 -11.06 13.08 -10.01
CA ALA A 314 -10.59 14.44 -9.76
C ALA A 314 -11.57 15.22 -8.88
N LEU A 315 -11.04 15.86 -7.84
CA LEU A 315 -11.77 16.70 -6.91
C LEU A 315 -11.20 18.12 -6.90
N ASP A 316 -12.05 19.11 -6.67
CA ASP A 316 -11.62 20.43 -6.24
C ASP A 316 -10.80 20.31 -4.95
N ALA A 317 -9.58 20.87 -4.94
CA ALA A 317 -8.63 20.64 -3.85
C ALA A 317 -9.12 21.24 -2.51
N SER A 318 -9.87 22.35 -2.56
CA SER A 318 -10.27 23.11 -1.36
C SER A 318 -11.55 22.59 -0.74
N THR A 319 -12.47 22.09 -1.58
CA THR A 319 -13.84 21.74 -1.16
C THR A 319 -14.15 20.25 -1.25
N GLY A 320 -13.30 19.46 -1.92
CA GLY A 320 -13.55 18.04 -2.18
C GLY A 320 -14.66 17.78 -3.19
N LYS A 321 -15.20 18.82 -3.84
CA LYS A 321 -16.28 18.67 -4.83
C LYS A 321 -15.78 17.90 -6.05
N TYR A 322 -16.59 16.96 -6.53
CA TYR A 322 -16.33 16.22 -7.76
C TYR A 322 -16.11 17.15 -8.96
N LYS A 323 -15.07 16.88 -9.76
CA LYS A 323 -14.81 17.53 -11.06
C LYS A 323 -15.08 16.56 -12.22
N TRP A 324 -14.30 15.48 -12.29
CA TRP A 324 -14.41 14.44 -13.32
C TRP A 324 -13.91 13.10 -12.78
N HIS A 325 -14.16 12.01 -13.49
CA HIS A 325 -13.48 10.74 -13.26
C HIS A 325 -13.30 10.00 -14.58
N TYR A 326 -12.34 9.07 -14.60
CA TYR A 326 -12.22 8.04 -15.62
C TYR A 326 -12.19 6.68 -14.91
N GLN A 327 -13.12 5.81 -15.27
CA GLN A 327 -13.23 4.48 -14.70
C GLN A 327 -12.45 3.48 -15.56
N GLU A 328 -11.34 2.99 -15.01
CA GLU A 328 -10.42 2.12 -15.73
C GLU A 328 -10.96 0.69 -15.82
N THR A 329 -11.77 0.24 -14.84
CA THR A 329 -12.37 -1.10 -14.86
C THR A 329 -13.83 -1.04 -14.40
N PRO A 330 -14.78 -0.74 -15.31
CA PRO A 330 -16.20 -0.68 -14.99
C PRO A 330 -16.75 -2.01 -14.43
N GLY A 331 -17.50 -1.91 -13.33
CA GLY A 331 -18.08 -3.06 -12.65
C GLY A 331 -17.05 -4.12 -12.26
N GLU A 332 -15.84 -3.75 -11.86
CA GLU A 332 -14.71 -4.68 -11.60
C GLU A 332 -15.11 -5.91 -10.76
N SER A 333 -14.48 -7.06 -11.01
CA SER A 333 -14.76 -8.31 -10.29
C SER A 333 -13.55 -9.08 -9.79
N TRP A 334 -12.37 -8.46 -9.82
CA TRP A 334 -11.08 -9.17 -9.76
C TRP A 334 -10.09 -8.51 -8.80
N ASP A 335 -10.59 -7.69 -7.88
CA ASP A 335 -9.73 -6.86 -7.01
C ASP A 335 -8.83 -5.91 -7.82
N TYR A 336 -9.34 -5.42 -8.95
CA TYR A 336 -8.64 -4.42 -9.75
C TYR A 336 -8.88 -3.05 -9.15
N THR A 337 -7.94 -2.62 -8.32
CA THR A 337 -7.88 -1.25 -7.80
C THR A 337 -7.28 -0.32 -8.85
N ALA A 338 -7.67 0.95 -8.78
CA ALA A 338 -7.01 2.07 -9.45
C ALA A 338 -6.21 2.93 -8.44
N THR A 339 -5.78 2.35 -7.31
CA THR A 339 -5.09 3.04 -6.21
C THR A 339 -3.59 3.18 -6.41
N GLN A 340 -3.05 2.59 -7.48
CA GLN A 340 -1.62 2.59 -7.79
C GLN A 340 -1.11 4.03 -7.97
N PRO A 341 0.20 4.28 -7.74
CA PRO A 341 0.77 5.61 -7.86
C PRO A 341 0.47 6.28 -9.20
N ILE A 342 0.06 7.54 -9.12
CA ILE A 342 -0.34 8.38 -10.24
C ILE A 342 0.78 9.38 -10.49
N ILE A 343 1.24 9.51 -11.75
CA ILE A 343 2.26 10.49 -12.14
C ILE A 343 1.64 11.61 -12.97
N LEU A 344 1.95 12.86 -12.65
CA LEU A 344 1.59 14.02 -13.46
C LEU A 344 2.74 14.39 -14.38
N ALA A 345 2.43 14.60 -15.66
CA ALA A 345 3.42 14.97 -16.66
C ALA A 345 2.82 15.92 -17.69
N GLU A 346 3.65 16.26 -18.68
CA GLU A 346 3.25 16.92 -19.90
C GLU A 346 3.83 16.14 -21.08
N GLN A 347 3.03 15.94 -22.12
CA GLN A 347 3.50 15.37 -23.37
C GLN A 347 2.76 15.99 -24.56
N ALA A 348 3.37 15.95 -25.73
CA ALA A 348 2.69 16.33 -26.96
C ALA A 348 1.68 15.25 -27.36
N VAL A 349 0.41 15.62 -27.52
CA VAL A 349 -0.65 14.76 -28.06
C VAL A 349 -1.07 15.36 -29.39
N ASN A 350 -0.81 14.64 -30.50
CA ASN A 350 -1.03 15.14 -31.86
C ASN A 350 -0.35 16.49 -32.13
N GLY A 351 0.85 16.70 -31.57
CA GLY A 351 1.62 17.95 -31.70
C GLY A 351 1.25 19.05 -30.70
N THR A 352 0.18 18.88 -29.91
CA THR A 352 -0.25 19.87 -28.89
C THR A 352 0.31 19.50 -27.52
N PRO A 353 1.01 20.41 -26.81
CA PRO A 353 1.39 20.19 -25.42
C PRO A 353 0.14 19.97 -24.54
N THR A 354 0.07 18.82 -23.89
CA THR A 354 -1.08 18.41 -23.08
C THR A 354 -0.62 18.02 -21.68
N LYS A 355 -1.31 18.53 -20.67
CA LYS A 355 -1.16 18.10 -19.28
C LYS A 355 -1.77 16.72 -19.14
N VAL A 356 -0.95 15.72 -18.84
CA VAL A 356 -1.38 14.32 -18.76
C VAL A 356 -1.15 13.75 -17.38
N LEU A 357 -1.90 12.70 -17.10
CA LEU A 357 -1.73 11.81 -15.97
C LEU A 357 -1.39 10.42 -16.52
N TYR A 358 -0.34 9.82 -15.97
CA TYR A 358 0.08 8.45 -16.25
C TYR A 358 -0.30 7.53 -15.10
N HIS A 359 -0.88 6.38 -15.43
CA HIS A 359 -1.32 5.42 -14.43
C HIS A 359 -1.25 3.99 -14.96
N ALA A 360 -0.73 3.08 -14.14
CA ALA A 360 -0.59 1.66 -14.46
C ALA A 360 -1.25 0.81 -13.34
N PRO A 361 -2.59 0.74 -13.29
CA PRO A 361 -3.29 0.00 -12.25
C PRO A 361 -3.09 -1.53 -12.36
N LYS A 362 -3.68 -2.26 -11.40
CA LYS A 362 -3.60 -3.72 -11.32
C LYS A 362 -4.02 -4.45 -12.60
N ASN A 363 -4.89 -3.86 -13.40
CA ASN A 363 -5.53 -4.51 -14.55
C ASN A 363 -4.59 -4.79 -15.75
N GLY A 364 -3.36 -4.27 -15.74
CA GLY A 364 -2.32 -4.55 -16.75
C GLY A 364 -2.26 -3.57 -17.92
N PHE A 365 -3.15 -2.57 -17.97
CA PHE A 365 -3.10 -1.50 -18.97
C PHE A 365 -2.48 -0.23 -18.38
N PHE A 366 -1.72 0.48 -19.20
CA PHE A 366 -1.16 1.79 -18.92
C PHE A 366 -2.07 2.83 -19.54
N PHE A 367 -2.54 3.77 -18.72
CA PHE A 367 -3.45 4.82 -19.09
C PHE A 367 -2.71 6.15 -19.19
N THR A 368 -2.93 6.84 -20.30
CA THR A 368 -2.66 8.27 -20.43
C THR A 368 -3.99 8.99 -20.44
N ILE A 369 -4.19 9.90 -19.49
CA ILE A 369 -5.44 10.65 -19.32
C ILE A 369 -5.12 12.14 -19.39
N ASP A 370 -5.93 12.91 -20.13
CA ASP A 370 -5.90 14.37 -20.07
C ASP A 370 -6.35 14.81 -18.68
N ARG A 371 -5.43 15.33 -17.88
CA ARG A 371 -5.69 15.63 -16.48
C ARG A 371 -6.49 16.92 -16.28
N THR A 372 -6.79 17.66 -17.36
CA THR A 372 -7.70 18.82 -17.34
C THR A 372 -9.17 18.42 -17.47
N THR A 373 -9.46 17.36 -18.22
CA THR A 373 -10.83 16.97 -18.59
C THR A 373 -11.24 15.57 -18.13
N GLY A 374 -10.28 14.71 -17.77
CA GLY A 374 -10.51 13.29 -17.51
C GLY A 374 -10.66 12.44 -18.77
N LYS A 375 -10.40 13.02 -19.96
CA LYS A 375 -10.53 12.29 -21.22
C LYS A 375 -9.39 11.29 -21.39
N LEU A 376 -9.73 10.04 -21.71
CA LEU A 376 -8.77 9.03 -22.10
C LEU A 376 -8.04 9.45 -23.39
N ILE A 377 -6.71 9.46 -23.34
CA ILE A 377 -5.84 9.68 -24.52
C ILE A 377 -5.39 8.35 -25.09
N ASP A 378 -4.90 7.44 -24.24
CA ASP A 378 -4.48 6.10 -24.65
C ASP A 378 -4.57 5.09 -23.50
N ALA A 379 -4.79 3.82 -23.86
CA ALA A 379 -4.77 2.67 -22.96
C ALA A 379 -4.11 1.47 -23.65
N LYS A 380 -2.94 1.05 -23.17
CA LYS A 380 -2.11 0.02 -23.80
C LYS A 380 -1.56 -0.97 -22.79
N PRO A 381 -1.41 -2.27 -23.13
CA PRO A 381 -0.82 -3.23 -22.21
C PRO A 381 0.64 -2.84 -21.89
N PHE A 382 1.02 -2.87 -20.61
CA PHE A 382 2.43 -2.76 -20.18
C PHE A 382 3.02 -4.11 -19.74
N VAL A 383 2.19 -5.15 -19.71
CA VAL A 383 2.55 -6.55 -19.50
C VAL A 383 1.88 -7.44 -20.55
N ASP A 384 2.47 -8.60 -20.77
CA ASP A 384 1.92 -9.62 -21.66
C ASP A 384 0.90 -10.52 -20.94
N GLY A 385 0.14 -11.29 -21.71
CA GLY A 385 -0.72 -12.37 -21.18
C GLY A 385 -2.02 -11.92 -20.51
N ILE A 386 -2.38 -10.64 -20.60
CA ILE A 386 -3.66 -10.13 -20.10
C ILE A 386 -4.82 -10.89 -20.76
N ASN A 387 -5.73 -11.45 -19.95
CA ASN A 387 -6.81 -12.31 -20.45
C ASN A 387 -8.23 -11.88 -20.07
N TRP A 388 -8.38 -10.84 -19.24
CA TRP A 388 -9.70 -10.30 -18.86
C TRP A 388 -10.26 -9.32 -19.90
N ALA A 389 -9.41 -8.67 -20.68
CA ALA A 389 -9.76 -7.77 -21.77
C ALA A 389 -8.67 -7.81 -22.86
N THR A 390 -9.05 -7.52 -24.11
CA THR A 390 -8.13 -7.50 -25.25
C THR A 390 -7.60 -6.10 -25.57
N GLY A 391 -8.17 -5.06 -24.96
CA GLY A 391 -7.83 -3.66 -25.21
C GLY A 391 -8.94 -2.73 -24.73
N TYR A 392 -8.88 -1.47 -25.17
CA TYR A 392 -9.91 -0.46 -24.91
C TYR A 392 -10.46 0.07 -26.24
N ASP A 393 -11.77 0.22 -26.33
CA ASP A 393 -12.41 0.94 -27.40
C ASP A 393 -12.23 2.45 -27.15
N MET A 394 -11.41 3.10 -27.96
CA MET A 394 -11.08 4.51 -27.82
C MET A 394 -12.25 5.45 -28.15
N THR A 395 -13.34 4.95 -28.74
CA THR A 395 -14.58 5.72 -28.98
C THR A 395 -15.37 5.86 -27.70
N THR A 396 -15.51 4.77 -26.95
CA THR A 396 -16.30 4.71 -25.71
C THR A 396 -15.44 4.92 -24.45
N GLY A 397 -14.13 4.72 -24.56
CA GLY A 397 -13.18 4.72 -23.46
C GLY A 397 -13.28 3.49 -22.56
N ARG A 398 -13.93 2.40 -23.01
CA ARG A 398 -14.23 1.21 -22.20
C ARG A 398 -13.39 0.00 -22.59
N PRO A 399 -13.11 -0.92 -21.65
CA PRO A 399 -12.40 -2.15 -21.97
C PRO A 399 -13.24 -3.04 -22.90
N ILE A 400 -12.57 -3.71 -23.82
CA ILE A 400 -13.13 -4.79 -24.64
C ILE A 400 -12.94 -6.08 -23.85
N GLU A 401 -13.91 -6.35 -22.97
CA GLU A 401 -13.83 -7.47 -22.03
C GLU A 401 -13.93 -8.83 -22.72
N ASN A 402 -13.17 -9.80 -22.19
CA ASN A 402 -13.40 -11.21 -22.41
C ASN A 402 -14.62 -11.66 -21.57
N PRO A 403 -15.73 -12.13 -22.18
CA PRO A 403 -16.92 -12.55 -21.43
C PRO A 403 -16.64 -13.67 -20.42
N ASP A 404 -15.65 -14.54 -20.68
CA ASP A 404 -15.28 -15.63 -19.77
C ASP A 404 -14.69 -15.13 -18.44
N ALA A 405 -14.16 -13.90 -18.41
CA ALA A 405 -13.65 -13.28 -17.19
C ALA A 405 -14.75 -13.01 -16.16
N ARG A 406 -16.01 -12.91 -16.60
CA ARG A 406 -17.19 -12.79 -15.74
C ARG A 406 -17.62 -14.16 -15.23
N PHE A 407 -16.76 -14.77 -14.41
CA PHE A 407 -16.94 -16.11 -13.83
C PHE A 407 -18.30 -16.31 -13.16
N TYR A 408 -18.88 -15.24 -12.58
CA TYR A 408 -20.20 -15.28 -11.95
C TYR A 408 -21.40 -15.33 -12.93
N LYS A 409 -21.16 -15.02 -14.22
CA LYS A 409 -22.16 -15.14 -15.29
C LYS A 409 -22.03 -16.48 -16.01
N THR A 410 -20.79 -16.94 -16.20
CA THR A 410 -20.51 -18.19 -16.91
C THR A 410 -20.68 -19.43 -16.02
N GLY A 411 -20.58 -19.28 -14.70
CA GLY A 411 -20.56 -20.39 -13.75
C GLY A 411 -19.31 -21.26 -13.87
N LYS A 412 -18.26 -20.77 -14.54
CA LYS A 412 -17.00 -21.51 -14.76
C LYS A 412 -15.85 -20.83 -14.03
N PRO A 413 -14.89 -21.60 -13.48
CA PRO A 413 -13.64 -21.05 -12.96
C PRO A 413 -12.91 -20.22 -14.02
N PHE A 414 -12.36 -19.08 -13.61
CA PHE A 414 -11.53 -18.23 -14.45
C PHE A 414 -10.18 -17.98 -13.78
N ILE A 415 -9.08 -18.34 -14.45
CA ILE A 415 -7.73 -17.98 -13.99
C ILE A 415 -7.37 -16.63 -14.60
N ALA A 416 -7.47 -15.57 -13.82
CA ALA A 416 -7.17 -14.24 -14.30
C ALA A 416 -5.66 -13.99 -14.36
N ILE A 417 -5.25 -13.33 -15.44
CA ILE A 417 -3.95 -12.71 -15.62
C ILE A 417 -4.24 -11.27 -16.06
N PRO A 418 -3.93 -10.26 -15.23
CA PRO A 418 -3.40 -10.37 -13.86
C PRO A 418 -4.38 -10.97 -12.84
N GLY A 419 -3.88 -11.47 -11.70
CA GLY A 419 -4.71 -11.82 -10.53
C GLY A 419 -4.96 -10.62 -9.60
N ALA A 420 -5.45 -10.85 -8.38
CA ALA A 420 -5.78 -9.77 -7.43
C ALA A 420 -4.58 -8.92 -6.99
N LEU A 421 -3.36 -9.50 -7.03
CA LEU A 421 -2.14 -8.75 -6.75
C LEU A 421 -1.68 -7.87 -7.94
N GLY A 422 -2.36 -7.96 -9.08
CA GLY A 422 -2.22 -7.06 -10.23
C GLY A 422 -0.94 -7.22 -11.02
N ALA A 423 -0.93 -6.62 -12.22
CA ALA A 423 0.26 -6.46 -13.06
C ALA A 423 1.25 -5.46 -12.47
N HIS A 424 0.74 -4.48 -11.74
CA HIS A 424 1.45 -3.50 -10.93
C HIS A 424 0.56 -3.22 -9.71
N ASN A 425 1.18 -3.00 -8.56
CA ASN A 425 0.52 -2.78 -7.26
C ASN A 425 1.07 -1.49 -6.64
N TRP A 426 1.03 -1.30 -5.33
CA TRP A 426 1.46 -0.06 -4.68
C TRP A 426 2.92 0.37 -4.91
N HIS A 427 3.82 -0.56 -5.29
CA HIS A 427 5.27 -0.31 -5.45
C HIS A 427 5.55 0.83 -6.44
N PRO A 428 6.00 2.02 -6.02
CA PRO A 428 5.95 3.18 -6.89
C PRO A 428 6.66 3.04 -8.24
N MET A 429 6.02 3.55 -9.30
CA MET A 429 6.69 3.79 -10.59
C MET A 429 7.34 5.19 -10.59
N SER A 430 8.25 5.45 -11.53
CA SER A 430 8.90 6.75 -11.70
C SER A 430 8.94 7.16 -13.17
N TYR A 431 8.96 8.46 -13.44
CA TYR A 431 9.02 9.03 -14.79
C TYR A 431 10.28 9.86 -14.96
N ASN A 432 11.05 9.63 -16.03
CA ASN A 432 12.21 10.44 -16.34
C ASN A 432 11.92 11.35 -17.53
N PRO A 433 11.83 12.68 -17.34
CA PRO A 433 11.53 13.61 -18.43
C PRO A 433 12.62 13.67 -19.51
N ALA A 434 13.87 13.28 -19.20
CA ALA A 434 14.96 13.27 -20.17
C ALA A 434 14.83 12.12 -21.19
N THR A 435 14.38 10.94 -20.74
CA THR A 435 14.12 9.78 -21.63
C THR A 435 12.68 9.79 -22.17
N GLY A 436 11.76 10.40 -21.43
CA GLY A 436 10.33 10.34 -21.66
C GLY A 436 9.72 8.99 -21.29
N LEU A 437 10.40 8.16 -20.48
CA LEU A 437 9.97 6.81 -20.12
C LEU A 437 9.43 6.74 -18.69
N VAL A 438 8.48 5.84 -18.46
CA VAL A 438 7.96 5.46 -17.14
C VAL A 438 8.49 4.08 -16.75
N TYR A 439 9.08 3.96 -15.56
CA TYR A 439 9.68 2.73 -15.04
C TYR A 439 8.76 2.05 -14.04
N ILE A 440 8.17 0.93 -14.44
CA ILE A 440 7.08 0.25 -13.75
C ILE A 440 7.60 -1.05 -13.12
N PRO A 441 7.44 -1.25 -11.80
CA PRO A 441 7.55 -2.56 -11.15
C PRO A 441 6.38 -3.46 -11.59
N ALA A 442 6.57 -4.16 -12.70
CA ALA A 442 5.58 -5.06 -13.27
C ALA A 442 5.75 -6.49 -12.71
N GLN A 443 4.67 -7.26 -12.75
CA GLN A 443 4.65 -8.64 -12.29
C GLN A 443 3.53 -9.44 -12.94
N GLN A 444 3.67 -10.77 -12.89
CA GLN A 444 2.62 -11.71 -13.24
C GLN A 444 2.36 -12.59 -12.03
N ILE A 445 1.14 -12.54 -11.50
CA ILE A 445 0.68 -13.37 -10.39
C ILE A 445 -0.74 -13.83 -10.73
N PRO A 446 -0.92 -15.00 -11.39
CA PRO A 446 -2.25 -15.48 -11.75
C PRO A 446 -3.09 -15.88 -10.54
N GLN A 447 -4.40 -15.76 -10.65
CA GLN A 447 -5.33 -16.18 -9.60
C GLN A 447 -6.61 -16.79 -10.16
N GLY A 448 -7.07 -17.89 -9.56
CA GLY A 448 -8.37 -18.48 -9.86
C GLY A 448 -9.53 -17.75 -9.17
N TYR A 449 -10.60 -17.50 -9.92
CA TYR A 449 -11.87 -16.97 -9.44
C TYR A 449 -12.98 -17.99 -9.67
N ILE A 450 -13.68 -18.34 -8.60
CA ILE A 450 -14.71 -19.38 -8.58
C ILE A 450 -15.93 -18.86 -7.83
N GLN A 451 -17.10 -18.89 -8.48
CA GLN A 451 -18.36 -18.43 -7.91
C GLN A 451 -18.96 -19.44 -6.93
N ASP A 452 -18.68 -20.73 -7.08
CA ASP A 452 -19.30 -21.82 -6.30
C ASP A 452 -19.01 -21.66 -4.80
N MET A 453 -19.87 -20.89 -4.13
CA MET A 453 -19.79 -20.54 -2.72
C MET A 453 -20.72 -21.42 -1.90
N ASP A 454 -20.26 -21.79 -0.71
CA ASP A 454 -21.08 -22.42 0.32
C ASP A 454 -21.42 -21.45 1.47
N GLU A 455 -21.96 -21.96 2.58
CA GLU A 455 -22.28 -21.15 3.77
C GLU A 455 -21.04 -20.55 4.46
N LEU A 456 -19.86 -21.16 4.29
CA LEU A 456 -18.61 -20.67 4.87
C LEU A 456 -18.09 -19.44 4.09
N ASP A 457 -18.32 -19.42 2.78
CA ASP A 457 -17.91 -18.32 1.90
C ASP A 457 -18.80 -17.07 2.03
N ARG A 458 -20.03 -17.23 2.54
CA ARG A 458 -20.93 -16.10 2.83
C ARG A 458 -20.32 -15.13 3.84
N ARG A 459 -20.78 -13.88 3.79
CA ARG A 459 -20.29 -12.80 4.64
C ARG A 459 -20.26 -13.19 6.12
N LYS A 460 -19.11 -12.97 6.78
CA LYS A 460 -18.94 -13.14 8.23
C LYS A 460 -18.41 -11.85 8.86
N VAL A 461 -18.54 -11.77 10.19
CA VAL A 461 -18.05 -10.64 10.99
C VAL A 461 -16.53 -10.56 11.10
N LEU A 462 -15.82 -11.65 10.76
CA LEU A 462 -14.37 -11.76 10.79
C LEU A 462 -13.91 -12.55 9.55
N GLY A 463 -12.79 -12.12 8.94
CA GLY A 463 -12.23 -12.71 7.74
C GLY A 463 -12.64 -11.97 6.45
N PHE A 464 -12.03 -12.38 5.33
CA PHE A 464 -12.26 -11.78 4.02
C PHE A 464 -13.69 -12.07 3.52
N ASN A 465 -14.35 -11.07 2.96
CA ASN A 465 -15.72 -11.13 2.44
C ASN A 465 -15.73 -10.77 0.95
N ILE A 466 -15.12 -11.61 0.11
CA ILE A 466 -14.84 -11.28 -1.30
C ILE A 466 -15.90 -11.77 -2.30
N GLY A 467 -16.90 -12.55 -1.85
CA GLY A 467 -17.96 -13.08 -2.72
C GLY A 467 -17.49 -14.12 -3.74
N ALA A 468 -16.43 -14.86 -3.39
CA ALA A 468 -15.88 -15.98 -4.16
C ALA A 468 -15.38 -17.06 -3.20
N SER A 469 -15.27 -18.31 -3.67
CA SER A 469 -14.80 -19.40 -2.81
C SER A 469 -13.30 -19.35 -2.61
N LEU A 470 -12.90 -19.09 -1.37
CA LEU A 470 -11.49 -19.05 -0.96
C LEU A 470 -10.87 -20.45 -0.89
N THR A 471 -11.68 -21.48 -0.60
CA THR A 471 -11.23 -22.87 -0.53
C THR A 471 -11.05 -23.47 -1.91
N ALA A 472 -12.04 -23.27 -2.80
CA ALA A 472 -11.94 -23.77 -4.17
C ALA A 472 -10.85 -23.05 -4.98
N GLY A 473 -10.53 -21.80 -4.63
CA GLY A 473 -9.46 -21.02 -5.23
C GLY A 473 -8.04 -21.45 -4.86
N MET A 474 -7.88 -22.35 -3.87
CA MET A 474 -6.56 -22.88 -3.50
C MET A 474 -5.95 -23.73 -4.60
N LEU A 475 -4.62 -23.82 -4.63
CA LEU A 475 -3.95 -24.75 -5.53
C LEU A 475 -4.37 -26.21 -5.23
N PRO A 476 -4.64 -27.01 -6.28
CA PRO A 476 -4.93 -28.42 -6.10
C PRO A 476 -3.68 -29.17 -5.62
N ASP A 477 -3.90 -30.33 -4.99
CA ASP A 477 -2.83 -31.18 -4.44
C ASP A 477 -2.13 -31.98 -5.55
N ASP A 478 -1.53 -31.24 -6.48
CA ASP A 478 -0.86 -31.75 -7.67
C ASP A 478 0.50 -31.07 -7.86
N LYS A 479 1.54 -31.90 -8.09
CA LYS A 479 2.92 -31.41 -8.23
C LYS A 479 3.09 -30.53 -9.47
N ALA A 480 2.35 -30.80 -10.55
CA ALA A 480 2.45 -30.00 -11.76
C ALA A 480 1.78 -28.63 -11.57
N ALA A 481 0.63 -28.57 -10.90
CA ALA A 481 -0.03 -27.32 -10.54
C ALA A 481 0.88 -26.43 -9.68
N PHE A 482 1.55 -26.99 -8.67
CA PHE A 482 2.51 -26.23 -7.85
C PHE A 482 3.70 -25.70 -8.65
N ARG A 483 4.29 -26.52 -9.53
CA ARG A 483 5.37 -26.06 -10.42
C ARG A 483 4.91 -24.97 -11.38
N ALA A 484 3.70 -25.11 -11.94
CA ALA A 484 3.12 -24.12 -12.83
C ALA A 484 2.86 -22.80 -12.10
N ALA A 485 2.35 -22.83 -10.86
CA ALA A 485 2.13 -21.63 -10.06
C ALA A 485 3.44 -20.87 -9.79
N VAL A 486 4.53 -21.58 -9.45
CA VAL A 486 5.86 -20.97 -9.30
C VAL A 486 6.35 -20.37 -10.63
N ALA A 487 6.26 -21.14 -11.73
CA ALA A 487 6.75 -20.70 -13.04
C ALA A 487 5.96 -19.49 -13.60
N ALA A 488 4.68 -19.39 -13.28
CA ALA A 488 3.82 -18.30 -13.72
C ALA A 488 3.91 -17.05 -12.81
N THR A 489 4.63 -17.13 -11.68
CA THR A 489 4.80 -16.03 -10.73
C THR A 489 6.13 -15.33 -10.98
N THR A 490 6.11 -14.29 -11.81
CA THR A 490 7.33 -13.60 -12.28
C THR A 490 7.26 -12.10 -12.02
N GLY A 491 8.43 -11.44 -12.03
CA GLY A 491 8.55 -9.99 -11.92
C GLY A 491 9.31 -9.41 -13.11
N ARG A 492 9.10 -8.13 -13.41
CA ARG A 492 9.82 -7.43 -14.48
C ARG A 492 9.91 -5.94 -14.16
N LEU A 493 11.05 -5.32 -14.41
CA LEU A 493 11.14 -3.87 -14.55
C LEU A 493 10.79 -3.51 -16.00
N VAL A 494 9.74 -2.71 -16.20
CA VAL A 494 9.29 -2.27 -17.52
C VAL A 494 9.60 -0.79 -17.70
N ALA A 495 10.31 -0.42 -18.77
CA ALA A 495 10.38 0.96 -19.21
C ALA A 495 9.38 1.19 -20.33
N PHE A 496 8.26 1.84 -20.00
CA PHE A 496 7.16 2.10 -20.90
C PHE A 496 7.29 3.50 -21.51
N ASP A 497 7.09 3.62 -22.83
CA ASP A 497 7.02 4.91 -23.51
C ASP A 497 5.54 5.32 -23.72
N PRO A 498 5.01 6.27 -22.93
CA PRO A 498 3.62 6.70 -23.03
C PRO A 498 3.28 7.44 -24.33
N ARG A 499 4.29 7.89 -25.10
CA ARG A 499 4.09 8.60 -26.37
C ARG A 499 3.84 7.63 -27.52
N THR A 500 4.42 6.43 -27.43
CA THR A 500 4.29 5.38 -28.46
C THR A 500 3.36 4.24 -28.03
N GLY A 501 3.06 4.14 -26.73
CA GLY A 501 2.23 3.07 -26.18
C GLY A 501 2.94 1.72 -26.14
N LYS A 502 4.29 1.71 -26.06
CA LYS A 502 5.12 0.50 -26.17
C LYS A 502 6.15 0.40 -25.04
N VAL A 503 6.53 -0.83 -24.71
CA VAL A 503 7.70 -1.10 -23.88
C VAL A 503 8.96 -0.80 -24.67
N ALA A 504 9.77 0.16 -24.20
CA ALA A 504 11.06 0.52 -24.79
C ALA A 504 12.13 -0.54 -24.47
N TRP A 505 12.15 -1.02 -23.22
CA TRP A 505 12.97 -2.12 -22.75
C TRP A 505 12.37 -2.72 -21.48
N GLY A 506 12.83 -3.91 -21.07
CA GLY A 506 12.50 -4.47 -19.77
C GLY A 506 13.53 -5.46 -19.25
N VAL A 507 13.53 -5.68 -17.93
CA VAL A 507 14.46 -6.57 -17.22
C VAL A 507 13.65 -7.58 -16.40
N ASP A 508 13.81 -8.86 -16.70
CA ASP A 508 13.11 -9.94 -16.00
C ASP A 508 13.73 -10.25 -14.64
N TYR A 509 12.87 -10.55 -13.68
CA TYR A 509 13.22 -10.99 -12.34
C TYR A 509 12.68 -12.38 -12.05
N PRO A 510 13.43 -13.21 -11.30
CA PRO A 510 13.03 -14.60 -10.99
C PRO A 510 11.85 -14.70 -10.01
N ALA A 511 11.36 -13.57 -9.49
CA ALA A 511 10.22 -13.50 -8.59
C ALA A 511 9.46 -12.19 -8.76
N ALA A 512 8.16 -12.24 -8.48
CA ALA A 512 7.28 -11.07 -8.39
C ALA A 512 7.59 -10.19 -7.16
N TRP A 513 6.78 -9.15 -6.96
CA TRP A 513 6.78 -8.31 -5.75
C TRP A 513 8.08 -7.53 -5.52
N ASN A 514 8.71 -7.07 -6.61
CA ASN A 514 9.90 -6.22 -6.55
C ASN A 514 9.51 -4.78 -6.16
N GLY A 515 10.44 -4.05 -5.58
CA GLY A 515 10.18 -2.74 -5.00
C GLY A 515 9.95 -1.62 -6.00
N GLY A 516 9.56 -0.47 -5.46
CA GLY A 516 9.35 0.74 -6.23
C GLY A 516 10.62 1.28 -6.89
N THR A 517 10.44 2.10 -7.92
CA THR A 517 11.51 2.75 -8.67
C THR A 517 11.69 4.22 -8.28
N MET A 518 12.88 4.72 -8.54
CA MET A 518 13.24 6.14 -8.56
C MET A 518 14.17 6.37 -9.74
N THR A 519 14.06 7.53 -10.40
CA THR A 519 14.95 7.89 -11.51
C THR A 519 15.64 9.23 -11.27
N THR A 520 16.77 9.47 -11.95
CA THR A 520 17.58 10.68 -11.77
C THR A 520 18.04 11.25 -13.11
N ALA A 521 18.43 12.53 -13.10
CA ALA A 521 19.06 13.19 -14.25
C ALA A 521 20.42 12.57 -14.63
N GLY A 522 21.03 11.78 -13.74
CA GLY A 522 22.25 11.01 -14.00
C GLY A 522 22.09 9.81 -14.94
N ASN A 523 21.01 9.72 -15.73
CA ASN A 523 20.65 8.58 -16.58
C ASN A 523 20.50 7.25 -15.81
N LEU A 524 19.88 7.31 -14.62
CA LEU A 524 19.71 6.12 -13.77
C LEU A 524 18.25 5.85 -13.42
N VAL A 525 17.90 4.58 -13.29
CA VAL A 525 16.74 4.10 -12.53
C VAL A 525 17.22 3.11 -11.46
N PHE A 526 16.80 3.34 -10.22
CA PHE A 526 17.09 2.50 -9.06
C PHE A 526 15.88 1.64 -8.71
N GLN A 527 16.12 0.41 -8.30
CA GLN A 527 15.08 -0.49 -7.83
C GLN A 527 15.63 -1.55 -6.86
N GLY A 528 14.86 -1.87 -5.82
CA GLY A 528 15.08 -3.04 -4.99
C GLY A 528 14.33 -4.27 -5.49
N THR A 529 14.85 -5.48 -5.28
CA THR A 529 14.20 -6.74 -5.68
C THR A 529 13.67 -7.52 -4.48
N SER A 530 12.65 -8.34 -4.71
CA SER A 530 12.12 -9.26 -3.68
C SER A 530 13.12 -10.34 -3.24
N THR A 531 14.20 -10.52 -4.02
CA THR A 531 15.33 -11.41 -3.73
C THR A 531 16.45 -10.75 -2.91
N GLY A 532 16.28 -9.48 -2.55
CA GLY A 532 17.19 -8.74 -1.67
C GLY A 532 18.38 -8.10 -2.35
N ARG A 533 18.20 -7.72 -3.62
CA ARG A 533 19.19 -6.98 -4.40
C ARG A 533 18.76 -5.53 -4.55
N PHE A 534 19.67 -4.59 -4.35
CA PHE A 534 19.47 -3.19 -4.73
C PHE A 534 20.25 -2.90 -6.00
N ARG A 535 19.56 -2.44 -7.05
CA ARG A 535 20.10 -2.35 -8.41
C ARG A 535 19.91 -0.95 -8.98
N ALA A 536 20.81 -0.60 -9.90
CA ALA A 536 20.68 0.57 -10.75
C ALA A 536 20.86 0.17 -12.21
N TYR A 537 20.07 0.79 -13.08
CA TYR A 537 20.09 0.58 -14.52
C TYR A 537 20.26 1.90 -15.24
N ALA A 538 20.89 1.88 -16.40
CA ALA A 538 20.86 3.00 -17.33
C ALA A 538 19.41 3.26 -17.75
N ALA A 539 18.94 4.49 -17.58
CA ALA A 539 17.52 4.84 -17.72
C ALA A 539 17.03 4.72 -19.18
N ASP A 540 17.92 4.90 -20.13
CA ASP A 540 17.65 4.82 -21.58
C ASP A 540 17.57 3.39 -22.15
N THR A 541 18.36 2.46 -21.60
CA THR A 541 18.64 1.15 -22.23
C THR A 541 18.33 -0.05 -21.33
N GLY A 542 18.15 0.17 -20.03
CA GLY A 542 17.94 -0.92 -19.07
C GLY A 542 19.21 -1.73 -18.76
N LYS A 543 20.39 -1.27 -19.20
CA LYS A 543 21.66 -1.92 -18.86
C LYS A 543 21.88 -1.85 -17.35
N GLN A 544 22.07 -2.99 -16.69
CA GLN A 544 22.40 -3.03 -15.26
C GLN A 544 23.81 -2.47 -15.03
N LEU A 545 23.93 -1.51 -14.12
CA LEU A 545 25.18 -0.82 -13.78
C LEU A 545 25.61 -1.05 -12.32
N LEU A 546 24.67 -1.43 -11.45
CA LEU A 546 24.91 -1.71 -10.04
C LEU A 546 24.06 -2.91 -9.60
N ASP A 547 24.62 -3.75 -8.72
CA ASP A 547 23.91 -4.85 -8.06
C ASP A 547 24.52 -5.13 -6.69
N LEU A 548 23.85 -4.67 -5.63
CA LEU A 548 24.29 -4.82 -4.25
C LEU A 548 23.42 -5.83 -3.48
N ASP A 549 24.05 -6.66 -2.66
CA ASP A 549 23.34 -7.56 -1.73
C ASP A 549 22.92 -6.82 -0.46
N MET A 550 21.62 -6.81 -0.16
CA MET A 550 21.07 -6.16 1.03
C MET A 550 20.51 -7.16 2.04
N GLN A 551 20.78 -8.45 1.85
CA GLN A 551 20.45 -9.58 2.74
C GLN A 551 18.95 -9.86 2.95
N SER A 552 18.05 -8.98 2.54
CA SER A 552 16.60 -9.10 2.69
C SER A 552 15.92 -8.46 1.48
N GLY A 553 14.71 -8.92 1.13
CA GLY A 553 13.89 -8.33 0.08
C GLY A 553 13.75 -6.80 0.23
N ILE A 554 13.46 -6.10 -0.86
CA ILE A 554 13.24 -4.65 -0.86
C ILE A 554 11.96 -4.37 -1.66
N VAL A 555 10.94 -3.85 -0.98
CA VAL A 555 9.65 -3.49 -1.58
C VAL A 555 9.43 -1.97 -1.61
N SER A 556 10.01 -1.20 -0.69
CA SER A 556 9.92 0.27 -0.70
C SER A 556 10.59 0.88 -1.96
N ALA A 557 10.12 2.06 -2.39
CA ALA A 557 10.87 2.88 -3.33
C ALA A 557 12.03 3.60 -2.63
N PRO A 558 13.18 3.78 -3.32
CA PRO A 558 14.26 4.61 -2.81
C PRO A 558 13.95 6.11 -2.95
N SER A 559 14.72 6.92 -2.22
CA SER A 559 14.81 8.38 -2.33
C SER A 559 16.27 8.79 -2.51
N THR A 560 16.54 9.97 -3.08
CA THR A 560 17.89 10.54 -3.18
C THR A 560 17.89 12.00 -2.74
N PHE A 561 18.98 12.45 -2.13
CA PHE A 561 19.11 13.79 -1.57
C PHE A 561 20.58 14.23 -1.51
N ARG A 562 20.84 15.52 -1.26
CA ARG A 562 22.20 16.05 -1.13
C ARG A 562 22.37 16.86 0.15
N VAL A 563 23.38 16.52 0.94
CA VAL A 563 23.75 17.24 2.17
C VAL A 563 25.25 17.47 2.18
N GLY A 564 25.67 18.72 2.44
CA GLY A 564 27.09 19.08 2.46
C GLY A 564 27.81 18.82 1.13
N GLY A 565 27.09 18.93 0.00
CA GLY A 565 27.63 18.67 -1.34
C GLY A 565 27.77 17.19 -1.71
N VAL A 566 27.34 16.25 -0.87
CA VAL A 566 27.39 14.82 -1.14
C VAL A 566 25.97 14.31 -1.41
N GLN A 567 25.79 13.59 -2.53
CA GLN A 567 24.55 12.90 -2.85
C GLN A 567 24.46 11.54 -2.15
N TYR A 568 23.28 11.22 -1.65
CA TYR A 568 22.96 9.98 -0.94
C TYR A 568 21.70 9.33 -1.53
N VAL A 569 21.59 8.00 -1.41
CA VAL A 569 20.38 7.23 -1.77
C VAL A 569 19.90 6.45 -0.55
N ALA A 570 18.63 6.59 -0.17
CA ALA A 570 18.05 5.93 1.00
C ALA A 570 16.85 5.03 0.67
N PHE A 571 16.74 3.88 1.33
CA PHE A 571 15.63 2.93 1.16
C PHE A 571 15.50 2.01 2.39
N GLN A 572 14.40 1.26 2.46
CA GLN A 572 14.19 0.24 3.49
C GLN A 572 14.33 -1.17 2.93
N THR A 573 14.96 -2.07 3.67
CA THR A 573 14.93 -3.52 3.37
C THR A 573 13.74 -4.14 4.12
N SER A 574 12.94 -4.95 3.44
CA SER A 574 12.07 -5.98 4.03
C SER A 574 11.45 -6.88 2.95
N LYS A 575 11.15 -8.12 3.34
CA LYS A 575 10.11 -8.89 2.69
C LYS A 575 8.78 -8.50 3.34
N GLY A 576 7.90 -7.80 2.64
CA GLY A 576 6.71 -7.18 3.23
C GLY A 576 5.49 -7.13 2.32
N GLY A 577 4.33 -6.82 2.89
CA GLY A 577 3.07 -6.63 2.16
C GLY A 577 2.27 -7.92 1.94
N ALA A 578 1.29 -7.89 1.03
CA ALA A 578 0.35 -8.99 0.81
C ALA A 578 1.00 -10.28 0.24
N PHE A 579 1.87 -10.16 -0.77
CA PHE A 579 2.46 -11.31 -1.45
C PHE A 579 3.18 -12.31 -0.50
N PRO A 580 4.07 -11.88 0.42
CA PRO A 580 4.70 -12.82 1.33
C PRO A 580 3.77 -13.46 2.35
N LEU A 581 2.54 -12.94 2.54
CA LEU A 581 1.51 -13.59 3.35
C LEU A 581 0.77 -14.68 2.56
N VAL A 582 0.39 -14.39 1.31
CA VAL A 582 -0.58 -15.23 0.57
C VAL A 582 0.05 -16.17 -0.45
N ALA A 583 1.20 -15.82 -1.03
CA ALA A 583 1.74 -16.52 -2.21
C ALA A 583 2.09 -17.99 -1.96
N GLY A 584 2.31 -18.37 -0.70
CA GLY A 584 2.72 -19.70 -0.29
C GLY A 584 3.85 -20.27 -1.14
N VAL A 585 3.62 -21.40 -1.78
CA VAL A 585 4.59 -22.05 -2.68
C VAL A 585 4.92 -21.23 -3.93
N ALA A 586 3.97 -20.47 -4.47
CA ALA A 586 4.16 -19.60 -5.64
C ALA A 586 5.19 -18.49 -5.38
N GLY A 587 5.47 -18.18 -4.10
CA GLY A 587 6.59 -17.34 -3.68
C GLY A 587 7.96 -17.82 -4.18
N GLY A 588 8.09 -19.09 -4.59
CA GLY A 588 9.28 -19.62 -5.27
C GLY A 588 10.57 -19.35 -4.50
N VAL A 589 11.53 -18.69 -5.17
CA VAL A 589 12.84 -18.35 -4.57
C VAL A 589 12.73 -17.40 -3.38
N THR A 590 11.69 -16.57 -3.30
CA THR A 590 11.53 -15.61 -2.20
C THR A 590 11.29 -16.30 -0.87
N ARG A 591 10.80 -17.55 -0.85
CA ARG A 591 10.56 -18.35 0.37
C ARG A 591 11.81 -18.55 1.23
N LYS A 592 12.99 -18.41 0.62
CA LYS A 592 14.29 -18.56 1.28
C LYS A 592 14.95 -17.22 1.65
N VAL A 593 14.36 -16.11 1.21
CA VAL A 593 14.86 -14.75 1.51
C VAL A 593 14.39 -14.39 2.92
N PRO A 594 15.31 -14.06 3.85
CA PRO A 594 14.93 -13.67 5.20
C PRO A 594 14.29 -12.28 5.17
N ASN A 595 13.47 -11.98 6.18
CA ASN A 595 12.98 -10.62 6.40
C ASN A 595 13.86 -9.94 7.44
N ILE A 596 14.76 -9.06 6.99
CA ILE A 596 15.67 -8.30 7.84
C ILE A 596 15.40 -6.80 7.61
N PRO A 597 14.55 -6.19 8.47
CA PRO A 597 14.18 -4.79 8.34
C PRO A 597 15.34 -3.84 8.65
N ARG A 598 15.69 -2.98 7.68
CA ARG A 598 16.72 -1.94 7.87
C ARG A 598 16.36 -0.67 7.12
N LEU A 599 16.82 0.45 7.63
CA LEU A 599 17.03 1.67 6.85
C LEU A 599 18.48 1.64 6.34
N VAL A 600 18.67 1.78 5.03
CA VAL A 600 19.99 1.80 4.39
C VAL A 600 20.18 3.11 3.65
N VAL A 601 21.35 3.73 3.83
CA VAL A 601 21.77 4.93 3.10
C VAL A 601 23.09 4.70 2.40
N LEU A 602 23.13 4.98 1.10
CA LEU A 602 24.27 4.79 0.21
C LEU A 602 24.87 6.14 -0.19
N LYS A 603 26.16 6.13 -0.56
CA LYS A 603 26.85 7.24 -1.25
C LYS A 603 27.99 6.70 -2.10
N LEU A 604 28.55 7.54 -2.98
CA LEU A 604 29.80 7.20 -3.69
C LEU A 604 30.94 6.98 -2.69
N GLY A 605 31.66 5.87 -2.84
CA GLY A 605 32.76 5.49 -1.96
C GLY A 605 32.33 5.09 -0.54
N GLY A 606 31.05 4.75 -0.33
CA GLY A 606 30.60 4.17 0.94
C GLY A 606 31.24 2.81 1.22
N THR A 607 31.70 2.58 2.44
CA THR A 607 32.51 1.39 2.80
C THR A 607 31.91 0.54 3.92
N VAL A 608 30.81 0.99 4.54
CA VAL A 608 30.17 0.25 5.64
C VAL A 608 29.70 -1.11 5.13
N GLN A 609 29.92 -2.16 5.93
CA GLN A 609 29.47 -3.51 5.62
C GLN A 609 28.28 -3.85 6.51
N LEU A 610 27.27 -4.51 5.92
CA LEU A 610 26.22 -5.13 6.72
C LEU A 610 26.83 -6.26 7.57
N PRO A 611 26.35 -6.45 8.81
CA PRO A 611 26.77 -7.60 9.62
C PRO A 611 26.34 -8.90 8.94
N ALA A 612 26.94 -10.02 9.34
CA ALA A 612 26.47 -11.33 8.90
C ALA A 612 24.96 -11.49 9.21
N PRO A 613 24.16 -12.05 8.29
CA PRO A 613 22.76 -12.34 8.58
C PRO A 613 22.63 -13.21 9.84
N PRO A 614 21.54 -13.04 10.63
CA PRO A 614 21.27 -13.91 11.77
C PRO A 614 21.28 -15.39 11.37
N ALA A 615 21.77 -16.25 12.27
CA ALA A 615 21.76 -17.69 12.05
C ALA A 615 20.33 -18.20 11.87
N THR A 616 20.08 -18.91 10.79
CA THR A 616 18.77 -19.44 10.46
C THR A 616 18.48 -20.67 11.32
N MET A 617 17.48 -20.60 12.20
CA MET A 617 17.02 -21.79 12.91
C MET A 617 16.30 -22.71 11.94
N THR A 618 16.91 -23.86 11.63
CA THR A 618 16.23 -24.91 10.88
C THR A 618 15.25 -25.61 11.82
N LEU A 619 13.95 -25.35 11.65
CA LEU A 619 12.92 -26.06 12.39
C LEU A 619 12.90 -27.53 11.93
N ALA A 620 12.98 -28.45 12.89
CA ALA A 620 12.88 -29.88 12.60
C ALA A 620 11.49 -30.19 12.02
N TRP A 621 11.43 -30.66 10.77
CA TRP A 621 10.16 -30.94 10.10
C TRP A 621 9.60 -32.30 10.53
N ASN A 622 9.01 -32.32 11.73
CA ASN A 622 8.49 -33.51 12.40
C ASN A 622 7.00 -33.36 12.71
N PRO A 623 6.11 -33.42 11.70
CA PRO A 623 4.68 -33.36 11.95
C PRO A 623 4.22 -34.55 12.81
N PRO A 624 3.20 -34.37 13.67
CA PRO A 624 2.52 -35.46 14.36
C PRO A 624 1.96 -36.51 13.40
N ALA A 625 1.62 -37.69 13.93
CA ALA A 625 0.88 -38.70 13.19
C ALA A 625 -0.45 -38.14 12.68
N GLN A 626 -0.83 -38.53 11.47
CA GLN A 626 -2.10 -38.14 10.86
C GLN A 626 -3.28 -38.59 11.73
N PHE A 627 -4.30 -37.75 11.82
CA PHE A 627 -5.57 -38.09 12.47
C PHE A 627 -6.75 -37.38 11.77
N GLY A 628 -7.97 -37.69 12.20
CA GLY A 628 -9.21 -37.15 11.65
C GLY A 628 -9.74 -37.97 10.48
N THR A 629 -11.06 -37.92 10.27
CA THR A 629 -11.68 -38.55 9.09
C THR A 629 -11.41 -37.71 7.83
N PRO A 630 -11.56 -38.28 6.61
CA PRO A 630 -11.47 -37.49 5.37
C PRO A 630 -12.41 -36.27 5.36
N GLN A 631 -13.61 -36.40 5.94
CA GLN A 631 -14.58 -35.31 6.06
C GLN A 631 -14.10 -34.23 7.02
N GLN A 632 -13.49 -34.62 8.14
CA GLN A 632 -12.90 -33.66 9.09
C GLN A 632 -11.72 -32.91 8.47
N ILE A 633 -10.85 -33.60 7.72
CA ILE A 633 -9.73 -32.97 7.01
C ILE A 633 -10.24 -32.00 5.93
N ALA A 634 -11.27 -32.38 5.17
CA ALA A 634 -11.89 -31.51 4.17
C ALA A 634 -12.53 -30.26 4.81
N SER A 635 -13.24 -30.42 5.94
CA SER A 635 -13.77 -29.29 6.72
C SER A 635 -12.63 -28.40 7.26
N GLY A 636 -11.54 -29.00 7.73
CA GLY A 636 -10.34 -28.29 8.15
C GLY A 636 -9.71 -27.46 7.03
N LYS A 637 -9.62 -28.02 5.82
CA LYS A 637 -9.16 -27.30 4.63
C LYS A 637 -10.04 -26.10 4.33
N ALA A 638 -11.36 -26.27 4.39
CA ALA A 638 -12.31 -25.20 4.12
C ALA A 638 -12.17 -24.04 5.14
N HIS A 639 -12.15 -24.35 6.44
CA HIS A 639 -11.95 -23.34 7.47
C HIS A 639 -10.57 -22.68 7.40
N PHE A 640 -9.51 -23.44 7.08
CA PHE A 640 -8.18 -22.88 6.86
C PHE A 640 -8.20 -21.88 5.69
N GLY A 641 -8.83 -22.23 4.58
CA GLY A 641 -8.98 -21.33 3.44
C GLY A 641 -9.78 -20.08 3.78
N ARG A 642 -10.82 -20.21 4.59
CA ARG A 642 -11.62 -19.07 4.97
C ARG A 642 -10.90 -18.09 5.90
N TYR A 643 -10.15 -18.59 6.88
CA TYR A 643 -9.69 -17.76 8.01
C TYR A 643 -8.18 -17.64 8.17
N CYS A 644 -7.40 -18.55 7.57
CA CYS A 644 -5.96 -18.66 7.85
C CYS A 644 -5.07 -18.37 6.65
N GLN A 645 -5.50 -18.73 5.43
CA GLN A 645 -4.62 -18.68 4.24
C GLN A 645 -4.09 -17.28 3.93
N VAL A 646 -4.87 -16.23 4.22
CA VAL A 646 -4.50 -14.84 3.92
C VAL A 646 -3.31 -14.35 4.75
N CYS A 647 -2.98 -15.06 5.84
CA CYS A 647 -1.82 -14.80 6.68
C CYS A 647 -0.77 -15.92 6.62
N HIS A 648 -1.19 -17.17 6.48
CA HIS A 648 -0.32 -18.36 6.59
C HIS A 648 -0.06 -19.08 5.26
N GLY A 649 -0.42 -18.44 4.15
CA GLY A 649 -0.16 -18.90 2.78
C GLY A 649 -1.19 -19.88 2.24
N ASP A 650 -1.29 -19.89 0.90
CA ASP A 650 -2.13 -20.85 0.17
C ASP A 650 -1.86 -22.29 0.61
N SER A 651 -2.95 -23.06 0.75
CA SER A 651 -2.89 -24.48 1.10
C SER A 651 -2.05 -24.79 2.35
N ALA A 652 -1.98 -23.86 3.32
CA ALA A 652 -1.15 -23.92 4.52
C ALA A 652 0.37 -24.02 4.28
N ILE A 653 0.84 -23.65 3.09
CA ILE A 653 2.27 -23.54 2.78
C ILE A 653 2.68 -22.08 2.98
N GLY A 654 3.51 -21.80 3.98
CA GLY A 654 4.00 -20.45 4.23
C GLY A 654 5.06 -19.98 3.23
N ASN A 655 5.18 -18.67 3.08
CA ASN A 655 6.25 -18.00 2.34
C ASN A 655 7.30 -17.36 3.28
N GLY A 656 7.49 -17.85 4.51
CA GLY A 656 8.62 -17.43 5.36
C GLY A 656 8.54 -16.02 5.92
N PHE A 657 7.33 -15.49 6.03
CA PHE A 657 7.10 -14.14 6.54
C PHE A 657 6.37 -14.18 7.88
N THR A 658 5.22 -14.85 7.93
CA THR A 658 4.56 -15.32 9.14
C THR A 658 5.02 -16.76 9.47
N PRO A 659 4.75 -17.26 10.69
CA PRO A 659 5.04 -18.66 11.02
C PRO A 659 4.39 -19.64 10.03
N ASP A 660 5.17 -20.58 9.51
CA ASP A 660 4.66 -21.70 8.72
C ASP A 660 4.03 -22.74 9.65
N LEU A 661 2.71 -22.90 9.56
CA LEU A 661 1.96 -23.72 10.51
C LEU A 661 2.31 -25.21 10.41
N ARG A 662 2.85 -25.69 9.28
CA ARG A 662 3.18 -27.10 9.04
C ARG A 662 4.30 -27.63 9.94
N VAL A 663 5.10 -26.72 10.50
CA VAL A 663 6.21 -27.02 11.41
C VAL A 663 6.00 -26.41 12.81
N SER A 664 4.79 -25.94 13.10
CA SER A 664 4.47 -25.39 14.41
C SER A 664 4.47 -26.48 15.49
N GLY A 665 5.17 -26.23 16.60
CA GLY A 665 5.13 -27.10 17.77
C GLY A 665 3.73 -27.26 18.37
N ALA A 666 2.84 -26.28 18.15
CA ALA A 666 1.45 -26.33 18.62
C ALA A 666 0.63 -27.47 17.98
N LEU A 667 1.06 -28.03 16.84
CA LEU A 667 0.38 -29.16 16.20
C LEU A 667 0.32 -30.42 17.09
N THR A 668 1.29 -30.55 18.01
CA THR A 668 1.42 -31.71 18.91
C THR A 668 0.39 -31.76 20.04
N SER A 669 -0.32 -30.66 20.31
CA SER A 669 -1.29 -30.55 21.40
C SER A 669 -2.55 -29.82 20.94
N ALA A 670 -3.69 -30.50 21.05
CA ALA A 670 -4.99 -29.91 20.73
C ALA A 670 -5.28 -28.66 21.60
N ASP A 671 -4.92 -28.70 22.88
CA ASP A 671 -5.09 -27.57 23.80
C ASP A 671 -4.18 -26.39 23.44
N ALA A 672 -2.92 -26.64 23.06
CA ALA A 672 -2.02 -25.58 22.63
C ALA A 672 -2.51 -24.92 21.32
N TRP A 673 -2.95 -25.73 20.36
CA TRP A 673 -3.51 -25.27 19.11
C TRP A 673 -4.79 -24.43 19.32
N LYS A 674 -5.71 -24.93 20.14
CA LYS A 674 -6.92 -24.22 20.55
C LYS A 674 -6.60 -22.92 21.30
N GLY A 675 -5.64 -22.94 22.21
CA GLY A 675 -5.24 -21.77 22.99
C GLY A 675 -4.76 -20.61 22.12
N VAL A 676 -4.11 -20.91 20.99
CA VAL A 676 -3.72 -19.90 20.01
C VAL A 676 -4.93 -19.37 19.24
N ILE A 677 -5.80 -20.25 18.72
CA ILE A 677 -6.86 -19.87 17.76
C ILE A 677 -8.13 -19.35 18.44
N LEU A 678 -8.57 -19.94 19.55
CA LEU A 678 -9.81 -19.56 20.25
C LEU A 678 -9.54 -18.69 21.47
N ASP A 679 -8.49 -18.97 22.23
CA ASP A 679 -8.26 -18.27 23.50
C ASP A 679 -7.39 -17.01 23.31
N GLY A 680 -6.82 -16.82 22.10
CA GLY A 680 -6.12 -15.60 21.72
C GLY A 680 -4.76 -15.42 22.41
N ALA A 681 -4.06 -16.52 22.71
CA ALA A 681 -2.77 -16.51 23.42
C ALA A 681 -1.68 -15.66 22.75
N LEU A 682 -1.83 -15.33 21.46
CA LEU A 682 -0.89 -14.55 20.66
C LEU A 682 -1.48 -13.24 20.11
N LYS A 683 -2.60 -12.75 20.69
CA LYS A 683 -3.33 -11.57 20.18
C LYS A 683 -2.46 -10.31 20.08
N ASP A 684 -1.57 -10.10 21.04
CA ASP A 684 -0.72 -8.91 21.09
C ASP A 684 0.34 -8.92 19.98
N ARG A 685 0.54 -10.07 19.31
CA ARG A 685 1.40 -10.23 18.12
C ARG A 685 0.60 -10.26 16.81
N GLY A 686 -0.70 -10.00 16.86
CA GLY A 686 -1.61 -9.97 15.71
C GLY A 686 -2.34 -11.28 15.40
N MET A 687 -2.10 -12.36 16.15
CA MET A 687 -2.87 -13.61 16.03
C MET A 687 -4.05 -13.59 17.01
N VAL A 688 -5.18 -13.06 16.54
CA VAL A 688 -6.39 -12.85 17.34
C VAL A 688 -7.17 -14.15 17.59
N SER A 689 -8.13 -14.09 18.51
CA SER A 689 -9.13 -15.14 18.68
C SER A 689 -10.13 -15.16 17.52
N PHE A 690 -10.43 -16.36 17.04
CA PHE A 690 -11.44 -16.64 16.03
C PHE A 690 -12.73 -17.25 16.63
N ALA A 691 -12.91 -17.22 17.95
CA ALA A 691 -14.08 -17.81 18.62
C ALA A 691 -15.43 -17.20 18.20
N LYS A 692 -15.43 -16.04 17.53
CA LYS A 692 -16.64 -15.44 16.92
C LYS A 692 -17.12 -16.17 15.66
N VAL A 693 -16.26 -16.97 15.03
CA VAL A 693 -16.52 -17.59 13.72
C VAL A 693 -16.09 -19.05 13.65
N LEU A 694 -15.35 -19.56 14.64
CA LEU A 694 -14.90 -20.95 14.73
C LEU A 694 -15.33 -21.58 16.05
N THR A 695 -15.73 -22.84 15.99
CA THR A 695 -15.97 -23.70 17.15
C THR A 695 -14.72 -24.51 17.51
N PRO A 696 -14.64 -25.14 18.70
CA PRO A 696 -13.57 -26.07 19.03
C PRO A 696 -13.41 -27.23 18.03
N ALA A 697 -14.52 -27.71 17.45
CA ALA A 697 -14.48 -28.78 16.45
C ALA A 697 -13.84 -28.31 15.14
N ASP A 698 -14.16 -27.08 14.70
CA ASP A 698 -13.55 -26.49 13.49
C ASP A 698 -12.05 -26.31 13.68
N VAL A 699 -11.63 -25.86 14.86
CA VAL A 699 -10.21 -25.66 15.18
C VAL A 699 -9.43 -26.98 15.19
N GLU A 700 -10.03 -28.05 15.70
CA GLU A 700 -9.45 -29.39 15.64
C GLU A 700 -9.42 -29.95 14.21
N ALA A 701 -10.43 -29.64 13.39
CA ALA A 701 -10.44 -29.96 11.97
C ALA A 701 -9.32 -29.24 11.21
N ILE A 702 -9.10 -27.94 11.47
CA ILE A 702 -7.95 -27.19 10.91
C ILE A 702 -6.64 -27.86 11.32
N ARG A 703 -6.49 -28.29 12.59
CA ARG A 703 -5.29 -29.01 13.05
C ARG A 703 -5.05 -30.28 12.25
N ALA A 704 -6.09 -31.09 12.04
CA ALA A 704 -6.03 -32.31 11.24
C ALA A 704 -5.59 -32.02 9.79
N TYR A 705 -6.13 -30.95 9.18
CA TYR A 705 -5.74 -30.52 7.84
C TYR A 705 -4.29 -30.01 7.76
N VAL A 706 -3.83 -29.21 8.71
CA VAL A 706 -2.43 -28.72 8.68
C VAL A 706 -1.44 -29.87 8.85
N ILE A 707 -1.77 -30.88 9.66
CA ILE A 707 -0.95 -32.11 9.76
C ILE A 707 -0.98 -32.91 8.47
N ASP A 708 -2.16 -33.08 7.84
CA ASP A 708 -2.31 -33.71 6.52
C ASP A 708 -1.44 -33.03 5.48
N ARG A 709 -1.56 -31.69 5.39
CA ARG A 709 -0.73 -30.86 4.52
C ARG A 709 0.75 -31.04 4.81
N SER A 710 1.16 -31.05 6.07
CA SER A 710 2.57 -31.18 6.45
C SER A 710 3.15 -32.52 5.99
N ASN A 711 2.43 -33.61 6.24
CA ASN A 711 2.79 -34.97 5.80
C ASN A 711 2.81 -35.08 4.26
N TRP A 712 1.77 -34.60 3.59
CA TRP A 712 1.69 -34.59 2.13
C TRP A 712 2.84 -33.79 1.51
N THR A 713 3.11 -32.58 2.02
CA THR A 713 4.16 -31.74 1.45
C THR A 713 5.54 -32.38 1.63
N LYS A 714 5.82 -32.96 2.81
CA LYS A 714 7.09 -33.64 3.08
C LYS A 714 7.33 -34.82 2.13
N ALA A 715 6.28 -35.54 1.75
CA ALA A 715 6.37 -36.67 0.83
C ALA A 715 6.43 -36.24 -0.66
N ASN A 716 5.82 -35.10 -1.01
CA ASN A 716 5.55 -34.76 -2.42
C ASN A 716 6.30 -33.54 -2.96
N LEU A 717 6.66 -32.58 -2.11
CA LEU A 717 7.36 -31.36 -2.46
C LEU A 717 8.52 -31.11 -1.48
N PRO A 718 9.58 -31.93 -1.51
CA PRO A 718 10.72 -31.74 -0.61
C PRO A 718 11.39 -30.37 -0.82
N ASP A 719 11.38 -29.80 -2.03
CA ASP A 719 11.91 -28.46 -2.30
C ASP A 719 11.03 -27.33 -1.71
N ALA A 720 9.79 -27.67 -1.33
CA ALA A 720 8.89 -26.80 -0.58
C ALA A 720 9.09 -26.94 0.94
N THR A 721 10.30 -27.31 1.38
CA THR A 721 10.70 -27.30 2.79
C THR A 721 10.29 -26.03 3.49
N ALA A 722 10.07 -26.14 4.80
CA ALA A 722 9.73 -25.01 5.65
C ALA A 722 10.63 -23.83 5.29
N PRO A 723 10.05 -22.66 5.01
CA PRO A 723 10.83 -21.48 4.76
C PRO A 723 11.70 -21.18 5.97
N VAL A 724 12.76 -20.43 5.74
CA VAL A 724 13.71 -20.04 6.79
C VAL A 724 12.94 -19.44 7.96
N GLY A 725 13.07 -20.06 9.14
CA GLY A 725 12.44 -19.56 10.37
C GLY A 725 13.01 -18.20 10.74
N ARG A 726 12.17 -17.35 11.35
CA ARG A 726 12.60 -16.08 11.95
C ARG A 726 13.64 -16.30 13.04
#